data_AF-A0A0U5EQC6-F1
#
_entry.id   AF-A0A0U5EQC6-F1
#
_cell.length_a   1.000
_cell.length_b   1.000
_cell.length_c   1.000
_cell.angle_alpha   90.00
_cell.angle_beta   90.00
_cell.angle_gamma   90.00
#
_symmetry.space_group_name_H-M   'P 1'
#
loop_
_entity.id
_entity.type
_entity.pdbx_description
1 polymer ?
#
loop_
_entity_poly.entity_id
_entity_poly.type
_entity_poly.pdbx_seq_one_letter_code
_entity_poly.pdbx_strand_id
1 'polypeptide(L)'
;MNSDITIHRPMATEQMAPVQTPQSQTRSSATAHERVNNFMGHSYALLAHLEEQNSGHTGEVAVQVNNIYLQAASDLFKIEAQIKHSIQESPNLSKKEVKELAKALKTAEKDIAKVLQKAQIDVASEIGSAGRAELKRKIATLAQGGFKAKFIGLLALVSSTNKAAVDGFKQAKLSMETASKKAFAEPVNNESEVQRDQRTEFNNFREGVGNLKRRAGIIGLNGVYRVQVTFSDKAIQKQFKSFIAQNQSQKTERVTIARDLTTQNAKGEQVQFKSKLVPLNKEFDSLVNVKGEDGAASRVFENIFGEKGGISSANRQESHLINGWESNLSDESGTRIYQALRHGITSDKFETDKDVRQANSKKAAGELLKAALMQQLGDQGLSLEDASRSTSPITLNFNSVSLVTPDDFRAIGSKGANEKNMLFDQTDALHSYAGTNKTLVVDGLHIPINLSVNTFNFGVNVGAVGYGLGTINQYEQNVKALQGLEAQAQAAIDKLPQGMQKDNLKELLGDIKSLMADRKAYLDGDNQYEVGAKIINLSNQLDQLNGNTKCAFNCMSGKDRTGMMDGVAKAFAVMRSINGKIPTHEDLKNNEEIREQFRSILVPILLEMGGIDITEINTSATGYKVGKEAQLAQLPDDKFLEMLGLAKTTSS
;
A
#
# COMPACT_ATOMS: atom_id res chain seq x y z
N MET A 1 26.35 46.85 -10.83
CA MET A 1 24.96 46.83 -10.33
C MET A 1 24.54 45.38 -10.23
N ASN A 2 24.83 44.76 -9.08
CA ASN A 2 24.44 43.39 -8.77
C ASN A 2 23.02 43.44 -8.21
N SER A 3 22.03 43.00 -8.97
CA SER A 3 20.70 42.74 -8.44
C SER A 3 20.73 41.36 -7.78
N ASP A 4 20.78 41.35 -6.45
CA ASP A 4 20.56 40.17 -5.61
C ASP A 4 19.16 39.62 -5.87
N ILE A 5 19.07 38.60 -6.73
CA ILE A 5 17.91 37.71 -6.77
C ILE A 5 18.13 36.70 -5.66
N THR A 6 17.71 37.04 -4.45
CA THR A 6 17.58 36.09 -3.34
C THR A 6 16.46 35.11 -3.73
N ILE A 7 16.83 34.01 -4.39
CA ILE A 7 15.94 32.86 -4.54
C ILE A 7 15.79 32.28 -3.14
N HIS A 8 14.65 32.52 -2.49
CA HIS A 8 14.27 31.83 -1.27
C HIS A 8 14.31 30.32 -1.56
N ARG A 9 15.38 29.64 -1.15
CA ARG A 9 15.40 28.19 -0.99
C ARG A 9 14.41 27.90 0.15
N PRO A 10 13.29 27.22 -0.07
CA PRO A 10 12.57 26.64 1.06
C PRO A 10 13.55 25.64 1.69
N MET A 11 13.98 25.91 2.93
CA MET A 11 14.75 24.93 3.68
C MET A 11 13.90 23.68 3.79
N ALA A 12 14.45 22.53 3.37
CA ALA A 12 13.81 21.24 3.49
C ALA A 12 13.81 20.80 4.96
N THR A 13 13.03 21.49 5.78
CA THR A 13 12.70 21.14 7.16
C THR A 13 11.24 21.52 7.41
N GLU A 14 10.33 20.86 6.70
CA GLU A 14 8.97 20.70 7.20
C GLU A 14 8.86 19.30 7.78
N GLN A 15 8.77 19.26 9.11
CA GLN A 15 8.09 18.16 9.79
C GLN A 15 6.69 18.10 9.19
N MET A 16 6.35 17.00 8.53
CA MET A 16 4.96 16.75 8.13
C MET A 16 4.11 16.82 9.40
N ALA A 17 3.14 17.73 9.40
CA ALA A 17 2.24 17.92 10.53
C ALA A 17 1.52 16.61 10.90
N PRO A 18 1.20 16.37 12.18
CA PRO A 18 0.40 15.23 12.59
C PRO A 18 -0.98 15.30 11.91
N VAL A 19 -1.34 14.22 11.22
CA VAL A 19 -2.64 14.07 10.57
C VAL A 19 -3.72 13.99 11.65
N GLN A 20 -4.49 15.07 11.83
CA GLN A 20 -5.73 15.03 12.60
C GLN A 20 -6.89 15.73 11.86
N THR A 21 -8.08 15.12 12.04
CA THR A 21 -9.45 15.44 11.55
C THR A 21 -9.76 15.11 10.07
N PRO A 22 -10.93 14.52 9.74
CA PRO A 22 -11.30 14.27 8.35
C PRO A 22 -11.44 15.62 7.65
N GLN A 23 -10.79 15.74 6.49
CA GLN A 23 -10.87 16.91 5.64
C GLN A 23 -12.30 17.14 5.14
N SER A 24 -12.77 18.37 5.36
CA SER A 24 -13.42 19.19 4.34
C SER A 24 -13.22 18.68 2.90
N GLN A 25 -14.29 18.37 2.16
CA GLN A 25 -14.33 18.26 0.70
C GLN A 25 -13.05 17.71 0.04
N THR A 26 -12.99 16.39 -0.15
CA THR A 26 -11.89 15.58 -0.73
C THR A 26 -11.41 16.01 -2.13
N ARG A 27 -12.12 16.96 -2.74
CA ARG A 27 -11.90 17.51 -4.09
C ARG A 27 -11.92 19.04 -4.10
N SER A 28 -11.66 19.70 -2.98
CA SER A 28 -11.54 21.17 -2.91
C SER A 28 -10.25 21.67 -3.59
N SER A 29 -10.20 22.94 -3.96
CA SER A 29 -8.96 23.57 -4.47
C SER A 29 -7.83 23.50 -3.43
N ALA A 30 -8.15 23.64 -2.14
CA ALA A 30 -7.19 23.45 -1.04
C ALA A 30 -6.57 22.05 -1.03
N THR A 31 -7.39 21.00 -1.13
CA THR A 31 -6.91 19.60 -1.22
C THR A 31 -6.07 19.38 -2.48
N ALA A 32 -6.41 20.04 -3.60
CA ALA A 32 -5.63 19.99 -4.83
C ALA A 32 -4.26 20.67 -4.70
N HIS A 33 -4.18 21.84 -4.06
CA HIS A 33 -2.91 22.53 -3.79
C HIS A 33 -2.01 21.72 -2.86
N GLU A 34 -2.56 21.14 -1.79
CA GLU A 34 -1.84 20.24 -0.90
C GLU A 34 -1.29 19.02 -1.64
N ARG A 35 -2.10 18.42 -2.52
CA ARG A 35 -1.65 17.32 -3.39
C ARG A 35 -0.44 17.71 -4.24
N VAL A 36 -0.45 18.92 -4.82
CA VAL A 36 0.69 19.42 -5.62
C VAL A 36 1.91 19.65 -4.73
N ASN A 37 1.74 20.25 -3.55
CA ASN A 37 2.82 20.48 -2.59
C ASN A 37 3.50 19.16 -2.19
N ASN A 38 2.71 18.16 -1.81
CA ASN A 38 3.23 16.84 -1.43
C ASN A 38 4.00 16.17 -2.58
N PHE A 39 3.44 16.21 -3.80
CA PHE A 39 4.09 15.64 -4.98
C PHE A 39 5.42 16.36 -5.33
N MET A 40 5.44 17.69 -5.29
CA MET A 40 6.64 18.47 -5.57
C MET A 40 7.67 18.38 -4.45
N GLY A 41 7.24 18.28 -3.19
CA GLY A 41 8.10 18.06 -2.02
C GLY A 41 8.97 16.81 -2.16
N HIS A 42 8.43 15.72 -2.72
CA HIS A 42 9.22 14.53 -3.06
C HIS A 42 10.26 14.80 -4.15
N SER A 43 9.94 15.65 -5.14
CA SER A 43 10.85 15.99 -6.22
C SER A 43 12.07 16.77 -5.71
N TYR A 44 11.84 17.76 -4.85
CA TYR A 44 12.91 18.51 -4.20
C TYR A 44 13.75 17.63 -3.27
N ALA A 45 13.11 16.74 -2.50
CA ALA A 45 13.83 15.84 -1.61
C ALA A 45 14.75 14.88 -2.38
N LEU A 46 14.30 14.30 -3.50
CA LEU A 46 15.16 13.46 -4.34
C LEU A 46 16.33 14.26 -4.94
N LEU A 47 16.08 15.49 -5.39
CA LEU A 47 17.14 16.37 -5.91
C LEU A 47 18.20 16.65 -4.83
N ALA A 48 17.77 16.94 -3.60
CA ALA A 48 18.67 17.18 -2.47
C ALA A 48 19.53 15.95 -2.14
N HIS A 49 18.96 14.74 -2.17
CA HIS A 49 19.76 13.52 -1.97
C HIS A 49 20.76 13.27 -3.12
N LEU A 50 20.41 13.62 -4.36
CA LEU A 50 21.37 13.55 -5.47
C LEU A 50 22.50 14.57 -5.30
N GLU A 51 22.19 15.78 -4.83
CA GLU A 51 23.18 16.82 -4.50
C GLU A 51 24.13 16.33 -3.40
N GLU A 52 23.57 15.87 -2.28
CA GLU A 52 24.34 15.33 -1.16
C GLU A 52 25.24 14.16 -1.61
N GLN A 53 24.70 13.25 -2.42
CA GLN A 53 25.45 12.12 -2.97
C GLN A 53 26.66 12.58 -3.81
N ASN A 54 26.56 13.71 -4.52
CA ASN A 54 27.64 14.22 -5.39
C ASN A 54 28.41 15.41 -4.78
N SER A 55 28.33 15.63 -3.47
CA SER A 55 28.94 16.79 -2.79
C SER A 55 30.46 16.68 -2.53
N GLY A 56 31.07 15.52 -2.78
CA GLY A 56 32.47 15.21 -2.41
C GLY A 56 33.57 15.83 -3.30
N HIS A 57 33.23 16.78 -4.16
CA HIS A 57 34.19 17.43 -5.06
C HIS A 57 34.86 18.66 -4.40
N THR A 58 36.00 19.10 -4.92
CA THR A 58 36.75 20.26 -4.41
C THR A 58 36.98 21.32 -5.49
N GLY A 59 37.21 22.56 -5.07
CA GLY A 59 37.55 23.66 -5.99
C GLY A 59 36.42 24.03 -6.94
N GLU A 60 36.77 24.40 -8.17
CA GLU A 60 35.81 24.88 -9.18
C GLU A 60 34.73 23.84 -9.54
N VAL A 61 35.09 22.56 -9.61
CA VAL A 61 34.13 21.47 -9.89
C VAL A 61 33.02 21.42 -8.84
N ALA A 62 33.34 21.63 -7.55
CA ALA A 62 32.35 21.66 -6.48
C ALA A 62 31.35 22.80 -6.65
N VAL A 63 31.85 24.00 -7.00
CA VAL A 63 31.02 25.18 -7.25
C VAL A 63 30.08 24.94 -8.44
N GLN A 64 30.60 24.37 -9.52
CA GLN A 64 29.79 24.09 -10.72
C GLN A 64 28.74 22.99 -10.48
N VAL A 65 29.09 21.94 -9.73
CA VAL A 65 28.13 20.90 -9.34
C VAL A 65 26.99 21.47 -8.49
N ASN A 66 27.30 22.32 -7.49
CA ASN A 66 26.27 23.02 -6.70
C ASN A 66 25.38 23.92 -7.58
N ASN A 67 25.97 24.66 -8.54
CA ASN A 67 25.21 25.48 -9.48
C ASN A 67 24.26 24.66 -10.37
N ILE A 68 24.65 23.43 -10.76
CA ILE A 68 23.79 22.52 -11.52
C ILE A 68 22.55 22.13 -10.70
N TYR A 69 22.71 21.80 -9.43
CA TYR A 69 21.58 21.45 -8.56
C TYR A 69 20.69 22.65 -8.24
N LEU A 70 21.27 23.85 -8.05
CA LEU A 70 20.52 25.11 -7.96
C LEU A 70 19.65 25.37 -9.18
N GLN A 71 20.21 25.17 -10.38
CA GLN A 71 19.46 25.34 -11.62
C GLN A 71 18.33 24.31 -11.73
N ALA A 72 18.59 23.05 -11.38
CA ALA A 72 17.58 22.01 -11.37
C ALA A 72 16.43 22.33 -10.39
N ALA A 73 16.73 22.85 -9.20
CA ALA A 73 15.71 23.30 -8.24
C ALA A 73 14.85 24.44 -8.79
N SER A 74 15.47 25.41 -9.48
CA SER A 74 14.74 26.48 -10.17
C SER A 74 13.81 25.94 -11.27
N ASP A 75 14.23 24.92 -12.00
CA ASP A 75 13.41 24.30 -13.03
C ASP A 75 12.24 23.48 -12.43
N LEU A 76 12.44 22.83 -11.29
CA LEU A 76 11.35 22.20 -10.53
C LEU A 76 10.32 23.23 -10.03
N PHE A 77 10.77 24.40 -9.56
CA PHE A 77 9.88 25.49 -9.12
C PHE A 77 8.98 26.00 -10.25
N LYS A 78 9.50 26.11 -11.48
CA LYS A 78 8.70 26.48 -12.65
C LYS A 78 7.61 25.44 -12.94
N ILE A 79 7.94 24.15 -12.83
CA ILE A 79 6.98 23.06 -13.00
C ILE A 79 5.87 23.17 -11.94
N GLU A 80 6.23 23.37 -10.67
CA GLU A 80 5.26 23.53 -9.58
C GLU A 80 4.31 24.71 -9.83
N ALA A 81 4.85 25.89 -10.15
CA ALA A 81 4.06 27.09 -10.41
C ALA A 81 3.07 26.89 -11.57
N GLN A 82 3.48 26.19 -12.63
CA GLN A 82 2.61 25.86 -13.76
C GLN A 82 1.43 24.97 -13.35
N ILE A 83 1.66 23.98 -12.49
CA ILE A 83 0.58 23.09 -12.01
C ILE A 83 -0.38 23.89 -11.12
N LYS A 84 0.14 24.67 -10.16
CA LYS A 84 -0.69 25.47 -9.23
C LYS A 84 -1.56 26.47 -9.98
N HIS A 85 -1.03 27.16 -10.99
CA HIS A 85 -1.81 28.08 -11.83
C HIS A 85 -2.94 27.38 -12.62
N SER A 86 -2.86 26.06 -12.83
CA SER A 86 -3.91 25.30 -13.52
C SER A 86 -5.10 24.93 -12.63
N ILE A 87 -4.97 25.09 -11.31
CA ILE A 87 -6.04 24.77 -10.34
C ILE A 87 -6.98 25.97 -10.27
N GLN A 88 -8.27 25.73 -10.51
CA GLN A 88 -9.31 26.74 -10.34
C GLN A 88 -9.75 26.78 -8.87
N GLU A 89 -9.93 27.98 -8.33
CA GLU A 89 -10.45 28.15 -6.97
C GLU A 89 -11.94 27.80 -6.94
N SER A 90 -12.27 26.71 -6.24
CA SER A 90 -13.62 26.20 -6.12
C SER A 90 -13.75 25.38 -4.83
N PRO A 91 -14.91 25.43 -4.15
CA PRO A 91 -15.18 24.54 -3.02
C PRO A 91 -15.12 23.07 -3.45
N ASN A 92 -15.63 22.74 -4.64
CA ASN A 92 -15.55 21.38 -5.18
C ASN A 92 -15.14 21.40 -6.65
N LEU A 93 -14.04 20.74 -6.97
CA LEU A 93 -13.60 20.53 -8.33
C LEU A 93 -14.53 19.55 -9.06
N SER A 94 -14.87 19.87 -10.30
CA SER A 94 -15.64 19.00 -11.19
C SER A 94 -14.84 17.78 -11.65
N LYS A 95 -15.52 16.77 -12.22
CA LYS A 95 -14.88 15.61 -12.87
C LYS A 95 -13.83 16.04 -13.91
N LYS A 96 -14.08 17.14 -14.61
CA LYS A 96 -13.19 17.69 -15.65
C LYS A 96 -11.93 18.30 -15.03
N GLU A 97 -12.07 19.12 -14.00
CA GLU A 97 -10.93 19.75 -13.32
C GLU A 97 -10.00 18.73 -12.65
N VAL A 98 -10.56 17.72 -11.96
CA VAL A 98 -9.75 16.62 -11.39
C VAL A 98 -8.99 15.85 -12.48
N LYS A 99 -9.60 15.65 -13.66
CA LYS A 99 -8.95 15.01 -14.80
C LYS A 99 -7.81 15.85 -15.38
N GLU A 100 -7.99 17.17 -15.48
CA GLU A 100 -6.92 18.07 -15.95
C GLU A 100 -5.77 18.13 -14.94
N LEU A 101 -6.04 18.20 -13.63
CA LEU A 101 -5.01 18.11 -12.59
C LEU A 101 -4.22 16.79 -12.69
N ALA A 102 -4.91 15.65 -12.86
CA ALA A 102 -4.25 14.36 -13.05
C ALA A 102 -3.34 14.33 -14.29
N LYS A 103 -3.76 14.98 -15.39
CA LYS A 103 -2.95 15.12 -16.60
C LYS A 103 -1.75 16.04 -16.39
N ALA A 104 -1.93 17.14 -15.65
CA ALA A 104 -0.86 18.07 -15.30
C ALA A 104 0.22 17.36 -14.46
N LEU A 105 -0.17 16.64 -13.41
CA LEU A 105 0.75 15.86 -12.56
C LEU A 105 1.48 14.75 -13.32
N LYS A 106 0.79 14.06 -14.25
CA LYS A 106 1.44 13.06 -15.12
C LYS A 106 2.44 13.67 -16.09
N THR A 107 2.20 14.90 -16.54
CA THR A 107 3.14 15.64 -17.40
C THR A 107 4.33 16.11 -16.57
N ALA A 108 4.07 16.69 -15.40
CA ALA A 108 5.07 17.09 -14.43
C ALA A 108 6.00 15.93 -14.05
N GLU A 109 5.49 14.72 -13.79
CA GLU A 109 6.32 13.55 -13.51
C GLU A 109 7.40 13.30 -14.59
N LYS A 110 7.02 13.43 -15.87
CA LYS A 110 7.97 13.25 -16.98
C LYS A 110 8.97 14.40 -17.03
N ASP A 111 8.53 15.62 -16.78
CA ASP A 111 9.39 16.80 -16.85
C ASP A 111 10.35 16.85 -15.66
N ILE A 112 9.91 16.47 -14.46
CA ILE A 112 10.76 16.22 -13.28
C ILE A 112 11.84 15.19 -13.62
N ALA A 113 11.47 14.05 -14.21
CA ALA A 113 12.45 13.04 -14.61
C ALA A 113 13.50 13.59 -15.60
N LYS A 114 13.10 14.46 -16.53
CA LYS A 114 14.05 15.14 -17.43
C LYS A 114 14.96 16.14 -16.69
N VAL A 115 14.43 16.89 -15.73
CA VAL A 115 15.23 17.81 -14.90
C VAL A 115 16.28 17.02 -14.11
N LEU A 116 15.88 15.92 -13.46
CA LEU A 116 16.78 15.03 -12.73
C LEU A 116 17.81 14.37 -13.65
N GLN A 117 17.40 13.93 -14.85
CA GLN A 117 18.30 13.39 -15.87
C GLN A 117 19.34 14.41 -16.32
N LYS A 118 18.88 15.62 -16.63
CA LYS A 118 19.76 16.71 -17.05
C LYS A 118 20.78 17.04 -15.96
N ALA A 119 20.35 17.13 -14.70
CA ALA A 119 21.26 17.35 -13.58
C ALA A 119 22.35 16.26 -13.50
N GLN A 120 21.99 14.98 -13.58
CA GLN A 120 22.98 13.89 -13.57
C GLN A 120 23.95 13.95 -14.77
N ILE A 121 23.44 14.24 -15.98
CA ILE A 121 24.26 14.39 -17.18
C ILE A 121 25.24 15.56 -17.05
N ASP A 122 24.76 16.70 -16.55
CA ASP A 122 25.58 17.89 -16.39
C ASP A 122 26.66 17.69 -15.32
N VAL A 123 26.34 17.01 -14.21
CA VAL A 123 27.31 16.60 -13.19
C VAL A 123 28.38 15.69 -13.79
N ALA A 124 27.98 14.65 -14.55
CA ALA A 124 28.94 13.77 -15.21
C ALA A 124 29.84 14.54 -16.19
N SER A 125 29.27 15.50 -16.91
CA SER A 125 30.00 16.33 -17.88
C SER A 125 30.97 17.28 -17.20
N GLU A 126 30.62 17.83 -16.04
CA GLU A 126 31.49 18.68 -15.24
C GLU A 126 32.68 17.88 -14.69
N ILE A 127 32.41 16.77 -14.00
CA ILE A 127 33.44 15.90 -13.41
C ILE A 127 34.42 15.41 -14.48
N GLY A 128 33.91 14.91 -15.61
CA GLY A 128 34.73 14.27 -16.63
C GLY A 128 35.48 15.23 -17.55
N SER A 129 35.10 16.51 -17.61
CA SER A 129 35.70 17.47 -18.54
C SER A 129 36.91 18.21 -17.97
N ALA A 130 37.04 18.26 -16.63
CA ALA A 130 38.01 19.10 -15.93
C ALA A 130 37.98 20.57 -16.44
N GLY A 131 36.77 21.13 -16.59
CA GLY A 131 36.56 22.51 -17.02
C GLY A 131 36.65 22.76 -18.53
N ARG A 132 36.97 21.76 -19.36
CA ARG A 132 37.10 21.93 -20.82
C ARG A 132 35.74 21.88 -21.53
N ALA A 133 35.30 23.03 -22.05
CA ALA A 133 33.99 23.18 -22.71
C ALA A 133 33.72 22.20 -23.86
N GLU A 134 34.72 21.89 -24.71
CA GLU A 134 34.54 20.94 -25.81
C GLU A 134 34.27 19.51 -25.28
N LEU A 135 34.99 19.09 -24.23
CA LEU A 135 34.79 17.79 -23.61
C LEU A 135 33.45 17.71 -22.89
N LYS A 136 33.04 18.78 -22.21
CA LYS A 136 31.74 18.86 -21.52
C LYS A 136 30.58 18.52 -22.46
N ARG A 137 30.58 19.08 -23.69
CA ARG A 137 29.54 18.78 -24.71
C ARG A 137 29.56 17.32 -25.18
N LYS A 138 30.76 16.75 -25.38
CA LYS A 138 30.92 15.37 -25.86
C LYS A 138 30.54 14.36 -24.77
N ILE A 139 30.89 14.62 -23.51
CA ILE A 139 30.50 13.80 -22.36
C ILE A 139 28.99 13.84 -22.16
N ALA A 140 28.37 15.02 -22.26
CA ALA A 140 26.91 15.13 -22.20
C ALA A 140 26.23 14.29 -23.29
N THR A 141 26.78 14.31 -24.51
CA THR A 141 26.29 13.48 -25.63
C THR A 141 26.46 11.98 -25.33
N LEU A 142 27.60 11.57 -24.76
CA LEU A 142 27.84 10.18 -24.36
C LEU A 142 26.85 9.72 -23.29
N ALA A 143 26.57 10.55 -22.29
CA ALA A 143 25.62 10.27 -21.22
C ALA A 143 24.17 10.17 -21.73
N GLN A 144 23.76 11.05 -22.66
CA GLN A 144 22.46 10.97 -23.33
C GLN A 144 22.28 9.70 -24.17
N GLY A 145 23.37 9.15 -24.69
CA GLY A 145 23.36 7.96 -25.53
C GLY A 145 22.91 8.21 -26.97
N GLY A 146 22.38 7.16 -27.61
CA GLY A 146 21.91 7.24 -29.01
C GLY A 146 23.01 7.20 -30.07
N PHE A 147 22.66 7.54 -31.31
CA PHE A 147 23.55 7.42 -32.46
C PHE A 147 24.79 8.32 -32.36
N LYS A 148 24.63 9.56 -31.89
CA LYS A 148 25.76 10.49 -31.72
C LYS A 148 26.77 9.99 -30.68
N ALA A 149 26.30 9.41 -29.57
CA ALA A 149 27.19 8.78 -28.58
C ALA A 149 27.97 7.61 -29.17
N LYS A 150 27.32 6.74 -29.95
CA LYS A 150 27.99 5.64 -30.67
C LYS A 150 29.05 6.17 -31.63
N PHE A 151 28.76 7.26 -32.34
CA PHE A 151 29.70 7.88 -33.27
C PHE A 151 30.91 8.48 -32.55
N ILE A 152 30.73 9.17 -31.41
CA ILE A 152 31.84 9.62 -30.56
C ILE A 152 32.69 8.44 -30.09
N GLY A 153 32.04 7.35 -29.67
CA GLY A 153 32.73 6.11 -29.27
C GLY A 153 33.56 5.49 -30.38
N LEU A 154 33.04 5.46 -31.62
CA LEU A 154 33.78 4.97 -32.79
C LEU A 154 34.97 5.87 -33.11
N LEU A 155 34.75 7.19 -33.15
CA LEU A 155 35.81 8.16 -33.46
C LEU A 155 36.88 8.26 -32.36
N ALA A 156 36.63 7.77 -31.14
CA ALA A 156 37.64 7.69 -30.09
C ALA A 156 38.84 6.80 -30.45
N LEU A 157 38.70 5.92 -31.46
CA LEU A 157 39.80 5.11 -31.99
C LEU A 157 40.84 5.94 -32.76
N VAL A 158 40.44 7.08 -33.32
CA VAL A 158 41.26 7.89 -34.23
C VAL A 158 41.41 9.36 -33.79
N SER A 159 40.61 9.83 -32.82
CA SER A 159 40.63 11.20 -32.32
C SER A 159 40.96 11.26 -30.83
N SER A 160 42.05 11.94 -30.49
CA SER A 160 42.49 12.16 -29.11
C SER A 160 41.43 12.88 -28.27
N THR A 161 40.71 13.85 -28.84
CA THR A 161 39.64 14.57 -28.14
C THR A 161 38.42 13.69 -27.86
N ASN A 162 38.02 12.84 -28.82
CA ASN A 162 36.92 11.90 -28.58
C ASN A 162 37.32 10.82 -27.58
N LYS A 163 38.58 10.36 -27.62
CA LYS A 163 39.15 9.46 -26.61
C LYS A 163 39.10 10.09 -25.22
N ALA A 164 39.58 11.32 -25.08
CA ALA A 164 39.51 12.07 -23.83
C ALA A 164 38.07 12.25 -23.31
N ALA A 165 37.09 12.44 -24.20
CA ALA A 165 35.68 12.51 -23.81
C ALA A 165 35.13 11.16 -23.33
N VAL A 166 35.49 10.05 -23.99
CA VAL A 166 35.09 8.70 -23.57
C VAL A 166 35.70 8.34 -22.22
N ASP A 167 36.99 8.63 -22.03
CA ASP A 167 37.68 8.35 -20.77
C ASP A 167 37.17 9.25 -19.64
N GLY A 168 36.94 10.53 -19.93
CA GLY A 168 36.31 11.48 -19.00
C GLY A 168 34.90 11.04 -18.58
N PHE A 169 34.07 10.57 -19.52
CA PHE A 169 32.75 10.04 -19.21
C PHE A 169 32.83 8.78 -18.33
N LYS A 170 33.74 7.84 -18.62
CA LYS A 170 33.95 6.64 -17.80
C LYS A 170 34.37 6.99 -16.38
N GLN A 171 35.31 7.93 -16.23
CA GLN A 171 35.79 8.38 -14.91
C GLN A 171 34.69 9.10 -14.13
N ALA A 172 33.93 9.99 -14.78
CA ALA A 172 32.81 10.67 -14.14
C ALA A 172 31.74 9.69 -13.66
N LYS A 173 31.37 8.73 -14.52
CA LYS A 173 30.41 7.68 -14.16
C LYS A 173 30.92 6.86 -12.98
N LEU A 174 32.19 6.45 -12.98
CA LEU A 174 32.80 5.71 -11.86
C LEU A 174 32.81 6.52 -10.56
N SER A 175 33.11 7.83 -10.63
CA SER A 175 33.07 8.72 -9.48
C SER A 175 31.65 8.80 -8.90
N MET A 176 30.64 9.02 -9.74
CA MET A 176 29.24 9.07 -9.30
C MET A 176 28.77 7.72 -8.75
N GLU A 177 29.18 6.59 -9.37
CA GLU A 177 28.85 5.25 -8.88
C GLU A 177 29.49 4.98 -7.52
N THR A 178 30.74 5.39 -7.32
CA THR A 178 31.44 5.31 -6.03
C THR A 178 30.70 6.10 -4.97
N ALA A 179 30.25 7.31 -5.31
CA ALA A 179 29.48 8.14 -4.41
C ALA A 179 28.12 7.52 -4.05
N SER A 180 27.45 6.88 -5.02
CA SER A 180 26.19 6.13 -4.79
C SER A 180 26.36 4.92 -3.86
N LYS A 181 27.58 4.41 -3.73
CA LYS A 181 27.95 3.26 -2.89
C LYS A 181 28.48 3.65 -1.52
N LYS A 182 28.50 4.95 -1.18
CA LYS A 182 28.91 5.42 0.15
C LYS A 182 28.03 4.77 1.21
N ALA A 183 28.68 4.14 2.20
CA ALA A 183 28.01 3.44 3.29
C ALA A 183 26.94 4.32 3.96
N PHE A 184 25.85 3.68 4.38
CA PHE A 184 24.98 4.26 5.40
C PHE A 184 25.73 4.35 6.72
N ALA A 185 25.24 5.18 7.64
CA ALA A 185 25.71 5.14 9.02
C ALA A 185 25.57 3.72 9.59
N GLU A 186 26.41 3.42 10.59
CA GLU A 186 26.37 2.14 11.30
C GLU A 186 24.96 1.84 11.81
N PRO A 187 24.58 0.55 11.91
CA PRO A 187 23.29 0.14 12.43
C PRO A 187 23.02 0.81 13.78
N VAL A 188 21.80 1.31 13.95
CA VAL A 188 21.31 1.68 15.27
C VAL A 188 20.95 0.37 15.99
N ASN A 189 21.14 0.27 17.31
CA ASN A 189 20.91 -0.99 18.07
C ASN A 189 19.49 -1.59 17.91
N ASN A 190 18.53 -0.83 17.37
CA ASN A 190 17.12 -1.19 17.26
C ASN A 190 16.62 -1.23 15.80
N GLU A 191 17.47 -1.61 14.83
CA GLU A 191 17.02 -1.75 13.44
C GLU A 191 15.95 -2.84 13.29
N SER A 192 14.86 -2.48 12.61
CA SER A 192 13.79 -3.40 12.25
C SER A 192 14.22 -4.42 11.20
N GLU A 193 13.48 -5.52 11.05
CA GLU A 193 13.72 -6.50 9.99
C GLU A 193 13.74 -5.87 8.60
N VAL A 194 12.80 -4.96 8.31
CA VAL A 194 12.77 -4.24 7.03
C VAL A 194 14.06 -3.45 6.80
N GLN A 195 14.56 -2.75 7.83
CA GLN A 195 15.80 -1.99 7.75
C GLN A 195 17.02 -2.90 7.55
N ARG A 196 17.05 -4.06 8.22
CA ARG A 196 18.12 -5.06 8.07
C ARG A 196 18.12 -5.69 6.67
N ASP A 197 16.96 -6.03 6.13
CA ASP A 197 16.82 -6.55 4.77
C ASP A 197 17.30 -5.51 3.74
N GLN A 198 16.90 -4.24 3.91
CA GLN A 198 17.35 -3.13 3.06
C GLN A 198 18.86 -2.90 3.16
N ARG A 199 19.44 -2.91 4.36
CA ARG A 199 20.88 -2.77 4.58
C ARG A 199 21.65 -3.91 3.92
N THR A 200 21.16 -5.14 4.04
CA THR A 200 21.76 -6.32 3.40
C THR A 200 21.76 -6.18 1.88
N GLU A 201 20.64 -5.76 1.29
CA GLU A 201 20.56 -5.49 -0.15
C GLU A 201 21.55 -4.40 -0.60
N PHE A 202 21.66 -3.32 0.18
CA PHE A 202 22.62 -2.25 -0.12
C PHE A 202 24.07 -2.71 -0.03
N ASN A 203 24.43 -3.51 0.97
CA ASN A 203 25.77 -4.05 1.11
C ASN A 203 26.13 -4.96 -0.08
N ASN A 204 25.22 -5.82 -0.51
CA ASN A 204 25.39 -6.64 -1.71
C ASN A 204 25.60 -5.77 -2.97
N PHE A 205 24.86 -4.67 -3.11
CA PHE A 205 25.07 -3.71 -4.20
C PHE A 205 26.44 -3.02 -4.13
N ARG A 206 26.87 -2.61 -2.94
CA ARG A 206 28.17 -1.97 -2.71
C ARG A 206 29.30 -2.90 -3.14
N GLU A 207 29.26 -4.15 -2.71
CA GLU A 207 30.25 -5.21 -2.99
C GLU A 207 30.19 -5.74 -4.43
N GLY A 208 29.18 -5.34 -5.21
CA GLY A 208 29.02 -5.77 -6.61
C GLY A 208 28.46 -7.19 -6.77
N VAL A 209 28.02 -7.81 -5.67
CA VAL A 209 27.38 -9.13 -5.63
C VAL A 209 25.91 -9.04 -6.05
N GLY A 210 25.27 -7.89 -5.78
CA GLY A 210 23.87 -7.63 -6.08
C GLY A 210 23.63 -6.33 -6.86
N ASN A 211 22.36 -6.07 -7.17
CA ASN A 211 21.90 -4.79 -7.72
C ASN A 211 20.66 -4.32 -6.96
N LEU A 212 20.40 -3.02 -6.97
CA LEU A 212 19.19 -2.44 -6.36
C LEU A 212 17.97 -2.55 -7.27
N LYS A 213 17.88 -3.61 -8.11
CA LYS A 213 16.77 -3.75 -9.08
C LYS A 213 15.41 -3.72 -8.39
N ARG A 214 15.33 -4.21 -7.14
CA ARG A 214 14.05 -4.36 -6.44
C ARG A 214 13.30 -3.05 -6.27
N ARG A 215 14.06 -2.00 -5.99
CA ARG A 215 13.53 -0.65 -5.77
C ARG A 215 13.97 0.32 -6.87
N ALA A 216 14.05 -0.19 -8.11
CA ALA A 216 14.38 0.58 -9.31
C ALA A 216 15.71 1.34 -9.23
N GLY A 217 16.67 0.88 -8.43
CA GLY A 217 17.97 1.55 -8.26
C GLY A 217 17.99 2.60 -7.16
N ILE A 218 17.02 2.64 -6.24
CA ILE A 218 17.04 3.52 -5.07
C ILE A 218 16.81 2.71 -3.80
N ILE A 219 17.63 2.94 -2.79
CA ILE A 219 17.38 2.43 -1.45
C ILE A 219 17.46 3.56 -0.44
N GLY A 220 16.43 3.68 0.39
CA GLY A 220 16.37 4.59 1.52
C GLY A 220 16.59 3.82 2.82
N LEU A 221 17.40 4.37 3.71
CA LEU A 221 17.57 3.86 5.06
C LEU A 221 17.68 5.05 6.02
N ASN A 222 16.78 5.12 7.00
CA ASN A 222 16.74 6.15 8.04
C ASN A 222 16.74 7.59 7.47
N GLY A 223 15.96 7.82 6.41
CA GLY A 223 15.85 9.13 5.76
C GLY A 223 17.02 9.48 4.85
N VAL A 224 18.04 8.63 4.73
CA VAL A 224 19.15 8.79 3.78
C VAL A 224 18.88 7.92 2.57
N TYR A 225 19.02 8.48 1.37
CA TYR A 225 18.78 7.75 0.12
C TYR A 225 20.08 7.59 -0.67
N ARG A 226 20.23 6.42 -1.29
CA ARG A 226 21.30 6.13 -2.25
C ARG A 226 20.68 5.77 -3.58
N VAL A 227 21.11 6.47 -4.62
CA VAL A 227 20.56 6.37 -5.97
C VAL A 227 21.63 5.84 -6.89
N GLN A 228 21.40 4.65 -7.44
CA GLN A 228 22.23 4.06 -8.48
C GLN A 228 22.26 4.99 -9.70
N VAL A 229 23.46 5.28 -10.18
CA VAL A 229 23.67 6.18 -11.32
C VAL A 229 23.03 5.61 -12.58
N THR A 230 22.27 6.45 -13.28
CA THR A 230 21.70 6.14 -14.58
C THR A 230 21.43 7.43 -15.35
N PHE A 231 21.58 7.37 -16.67
CA PHE A 231 21.32 8.52 -17.55
C PHE A 231 20.07 8.30 -18.43
N SER A 232 19.30 7.23 -18.17
CA SER A 232 18.05 6.97 -18.88
C SER A 232 16.89 7.68 -18.21
N ASP A 233 16.19 8.52 -18.97
CA ASP A 233 14.92 9.17 -18.59
C ASP A 233 13.91 8.18 -17.99
N LYS A 234 13.69 7.02 -18.63
CA LYS A 234 12.76 5.98 -18.18
C LYS A 234 13.20 5.33 -16.88
N ALA A 235 14.51 5.15 -16.67
CA ALA A 235 15.04 4.60 -15.43
C ALA A 235 14.88 5.62 -14.29
N ILE A 236 15.20 6.89 -14.54
CA ILE A 236 15.05 7.98 -13.58
C ILE A 236 13.58 8.20 -13.20
N GLN A 237 12.65 8.10 -14.14
CA GLN A 237 11.23 8.15 -13.84
C GLN A 237 10.80 7.01 -12.89
N LYS A 238 11.33 5.79 -13.08
CA LYS A 238 11.06 4.66 -12.16
C LYS A 238 11.71 4.86 -10.80
N GLN A 239 12.93 5.42 -10.77
CA GLN A 239 13.63 5.82 -9.56
C GLN A 239 12.80 6.83 -8.77
N PHE A 240 12.32 7.89 -9.40
CA PHE A 240 11.49 8.91 -8.76
C PHE A 240 10.23 8.30 -8.12
N LYS A 241 9.51 7.42 -8.81
CA LYS A 241 8.36 6.69 -8.24
C LYS A 241 8.74 5.83 -7.03
N SER A 242 9.87 5.13 -7.12
CA SER A 242 10.38 4.30 -6.03
C SER A 242 10.79 5.15 -4.81
N PHE A 243 11.40 6.31 -5.05
CA PHE A 243 11.74 7.28 -4.01
C PHE A 243 10.48 7.79 -3.29
N ILE A 244 9.44 8.22 -4.02
CA ILE A 244 8.17 8.69 -3.41
C ILE A 244 7.63 7.63 -2.43
N ALA A 245 7.56 6.37 -2.87
CA ALA A 245 7.00 5.29 -2.08
C ALA A 245 7.81 4.98 -0.81
N GLN A 246 9.14 4.91 -0.94
CA GLN A 246 10.04 4.71 0.21
C GLN A 246 10.01 5.90 1.16
N ASN A 247 10.01 7.11 0.62
CA ASN A 247 9.94 8.35 1.39
C ASN A 247 8.63 8.48 2.17
N GLN A 248 7.50 8.08 1.60
CA GLN A 248 6.24 7.98 2.35
C GLN A 248 6.34 6.93 3.47
N SER A 249 6.92 5.76 3.19
CA SER A 249 7.07 4.70 4.20
C SER A 249 7.96 5.12 5.38
N GLN A 250 8.99 5.94 5.15
CA GLN A 250 9.93 6.35 6.21
C GLN A 250 9.55 7.65 6.93
N LYS A 251 8.80 8.54 6.27
CA LYS A 251 8.41 9.84 6.86
C LYS A 251 7.07 9.79 7.58
N THR A 252 6.11 9.02 7.06
CA THR A 252 4.77 8.96 7.63
C THR A 252 4.74 7.99 8.80
N GLU A 253 4.61 8.51 10.02
CA GLU A 253 4.26 7.68 11.17
C GLU A 253 2.83 7.17 11.01
N ARG A 254 2.65 5.86 11.12
CA ARG A 254 1.32 5.24 11.07
C ARG A 254 0.80 5.11 12.49
N VAL A 255 -0.27 5.85 12.77
CA VAL A 255 -0.95 5.84 14.07
C VAL A 255 -2.37 5.31 13.94
N THR A 256 -2.99 4.90 15.05
CA THR A 256 -4.39 4.47 15.07
C THR A 256 -5.30 5.60 14.62
N ILE A 257 -6.18 5.28 13.68
CA ILE A 257 -7.21 6.19 13.19
C ILE A 257 -8.52 5.81 13.87
N ALA A 258 -8.95 6.63 14.84
CA ALA A 258 -10.21 6.46 15.55
C ALA A 258 -11.25 7.46 15.06
N ARG A 259 -12.45 6.96 14.73
CA ARG A 259 -13.54 7.75 14.15
C ARG A 259 -14.87 7.27 14.72
N ASP A 260 -15.78 8.19 14.94
CA ASP A 260 -17.13 7.89 15.41
C ASP A 260 -18.12 7.99 14.24
N LEU A 261 -19.15 7.15 14.25
CA LEU A 261 -20.25 7.16 13.31
C LEU A 261 -21.55 7.29 14.09
N THR A 262 -22.36 8.29 13.75
CA THR A 262 -23.73 8.40 14.24
C THR A 262 -24.70 8.06 13.12
N THR A 263 -25.62 7.13 13.36
CA THR A 263 -26.70 6.77 12.45
C THR A 263 -28.01 6.59 13.22
N GLN A 264 -29.10 6.20 12.55
CA GLN A 264 -30.40 5.95 13.17
C GLN A 264 -30.78 4.48 13.10
N ASN A 265 -31.40 3.99 14.17
CA ASN A 265 -31.99 2.66 14.17
C ASN A 265 -33.38 2.63 13.50
N ALA A 266 -33.99 1.45 13.39
CA ALA A 266 -35.32 1.28 12.80
C ALA A 266 -36.45 2.06 13.53
N LYS A 267 -36.20 2.53 14.76
CA LYS A 267 -37.13 3.37 15.55
C LYS A 267 -36.85 4.87 15.41
N GLY A 268 -35.85 5.26 14.62
CA GLY A 268 -35.41 6.64 14.46
C GLY A 268 -34.52 7.16 15.60
N GLU A 269 -34.11 6.29 16.53
CA GLU A 269 -33.22 6.65 17.64
C GLU A 269 -31.78 6.75 17.11
N GLN A 270 -31.04 7.77 17.56
CA GLN A 270 -29.62 7.89 17.22
C GLN A 270 -28.83 6.78 17.92
N VAL A 271 -27.95 6.13 17.16
CA VAL A 271 -27.00 5.12 17.63
C VAL A 271 -25.59 5.48 17.16
N GLN A 272 -24.61 5.27 18.04
CA GLN A 272 -23.21 5.57 17.80
C GLN A 272 -22.36 4.30 17.67
N PHE A 273 -21.36 4.38 16.80
CA PHE A 273 -20.37 3.33 16.60
C PHE A 273 -18.98 3.95 16.57
N LYS A 274 -18.00 3.19 17.06
CA LYS A 274 -16.60 3.62 17.09
C LYS A 274 -15.73 2.72 16.23
N SER A 275 -15.19 3.30 15.16
CA SER A 275 -14.19 2.67 14.28
C SER A 275 -12.80 2.88 14.85
N LYS A 276 -11.95 1.85 14.81
CA LYS A 276 -10.50 2.06 14.85
C LYS A 276 -9.82 1.29 13.72
N LEU A 277 -8.87 1.96 13.07
CA LEU A 277 -7.92 1.33 12.16
C LEU A 277 -6.55 1.39 12.81
N VAL A 278 -6.02 0.24 13.18
CA VAL A 278 -4.78 0.11 13.96
C VAL A 278 -3.70 -0.44 13.04
N PRO A 279 -2.59 0.28 12.80
CA PRO A 279 -1.53 -0.21 11.94
C PRO A 279 -0.79 -1.37 12.59
N LEU A 280 -0.35 -2.37 11.81
CA LEU A 280 0.49 -3.45 12.31
C LEU A 280 1.90 -2.90 12.61
N ASN A 281 2.09 -2.35 13.81
CA ASN A 281 3.31 -1.78 14.36
C ASN A 281 3.21 -1.76 15.91
N LYS A 282 3.99 -0.90 16.58
CA LYS A 282 3.96 -0.69 18.04
C LYS A 282 2.55 -0.48 18.62
N GLU A 283 1.64 0.15 17.87
CA GLU A 283 0.28 0.37 18.35
C GLU A 283 -0.53 -0.92 18.39
N PHE A 284 -0.46 -1.74 17.33
CA PHE A 284 -1.06 -3.07 17.33
C PHE A 284 -0.47 -3.96 18.42
N ASP A 285 0.85 -3.97 18.55
CA ASP A 285 1.56 -4.69 19.61
C ASP A 285 1.05 -4.31 21.01
N SER A 286 0.71 -3.03 21.23
CA SER A 286 0.18 -2.53 22.51
C SER A 286 -1.29 -2.85 22.77
N LEU A 287 -2.10 -3.02 21.71
CA LEU A 287 -3.53 -3.33 21.86
C LEU A 287 -3.77 -4.78 22.23
N VAL A 288 -2.90 -5.65 21.73
CA VAL A 288 -2.94 -7.04 22.12
C VAL A 288 -2.15 -7.13 23.42
N ASN A 289 -2.83 -7.40 24.54
CA ASN A 289 -2.27 -7.43 25.90
C ASN A 289 -1.33 -8.66 26.12
N VAL A 290 -0.51 -8.96 25.13
CA VAL A 290 0.41 -10.10 25.12
C VAL A 290 1.73 -9.64 25.68
N LYS A 291 2.02 -10.10 26.89
CA LYS A 291 3.31 -9.86 27.53
C LYS A 291 4.37 -10.75 26.88
N GLY A 292 5.61 -10.24 26.89
CA GLY A 292 6.83 -10.97 26.56
C GLY A 292 7.47 -11.58 27.82
N GLU A 293 8.65 -12.22 27.65
CA GLU A 293 9.33 -13.04 28.68
C GLU A 293 9.60 -12.31 30.01
N ASP A 294 9.71 -10.99 30.01
CA ASP A 294 10.00 -10.13 31.16
C ASP A 294 8.75 -9.42 31.74
N GLY A 295 7.57 -9.68 31.18
CA GLY A 295 6.33 -8.99 31.53
C GLY A 295 6.14 -7.63 30.84
N ALA A 296 7.07 -7.20 29.98
CA ALA A 296 6.91 -6.03 29.12
C ALA A 296 5.96 -6.34 27.93
N ALA A 297 5.43 -5.30 27.29
CA ALA A 297 4.64 -5.48 26.07
C ALA A 297 5.50 -6.08 24.95
N SER A 298 5.01 -7.11 24.26
CA SER A 298 5.72 -7.68 23.11
C SER A 298 5.87 -6.61 22.02
N ARG A 299 6.94 -6.70 21.22
CA ARG A 299 7.29 -5.73 20.18
C ARG A 299 7.35 -6.38 18.80
N VAL A 300 6.47 -7.34 18.51
CA VAL A 300 6.52 -8.18 17.31
C VAL A 300 6.56 -7.34 16.04
N PHE A 301 5.56 -6.49 15.82
CA PHE A 301 5.43 -5.72 14.59
C PHE A 301 6.30 -4.47 14.58
N GLU A 302 6.60 -3.90 15.75
CA GLU A 302 7.64 -2.88 15.87
C GLU A 302 9.01 -3.42 15.46
N ASN A 303 9.38 -4.64 15.86
CA ASN A 303 10.63 -5.28 15.46
C ASN A 303 10.67 -5.60 13.96
N ILE A 304 9.53 -5.87 13.33
CA ILE A 304 9.46 -6.14 11.89
C ILE A 304 9.53 -4.83 11.09
N PHE A 305 8.67 -3.85 11.41
CA PHE A 305 8.44 -2.67 10.58
C PHE A 305 9.10 -1.38 11.09
N GLY A 306 9.60 -1.37 12.33
CA GLY A 306 10.16 -0.21 13.00
C GLY A 306 9.11 0.64 13.71
N GLU A 307 9.58 1.61 14.51
CA GLU A 307 8.76 2.45 15.40
C GLU A 307 7.66 3.25 14.66
N LYS A 308 7.98 3.78 13.48
CA LYS A 308 7.00 4.50 12.64
C LYS A 308 6.01 3.58 11.92
N GLY A 309 6.39 2.31 11.77
CA GLY A 309 5.56 1.21 11.31
C GLY A 309 5.14 1.22 9.85
N GLY A 310 4.86 0.01 9.35
CA GLY A 310 4.21 -0.29 8.08
C GLY A 310 4.97 0.07 6.80
N ILE A 311 4.59 -0.60 5.72
CA ILE A 311 5.18 -0.41 4.39
C ILE A 311 4.12 0.19 3.47
N SER A 312 4.46 1.28 2.78
CA SER A 312 3.57 1.85 1.77
C SER A 312 3.32 0.85 0.64
N SER A 313 2.06 0.68 0.28
CA SER A 313 1.64 -0.11 -0.86
C SER A 313 2.03 0.48 -2.22
N ALA A 314 2.59 1.70 -2.24
CA ALA A 314 3.23 2.26 -3.43
C ALA A 314 4.63 1.67 -3.67
N ASN A 315 5.22 0.96 -2.69
CA ASN A 315 6.51 0.32 -2.86
C ASN A 315 6.44 -0.73 -3.97
N ARG A 316 7.53 -0.83 -4.73
CA ARG A 316 7.57 -1.68 -5.92
C ARG A 316 7.95 -3.12 -5.59
N GLN A 317 8.81 -3.40 -4.63
CA GLN A 317 9.10 -4.78 -4.26
C GLN A 317 9.48 -4.83 -2.80
N GLU A 318 8.77 -5.63 -2.03
CA GLU A 318 9.02 -5.82 -0.59
C GLU A 318 8.76 -7.27 -0.22
N SER A 319 9.62 -7.82 0.64
CA SER A 319 9.54 -9.19 1.17
C SER A 319 8.54 -9.34 2.33
N HIS A 320 7.98 -8.22 2.79
CA HIS A 320 7.16 -8.10 3.99
C HIS A 320 5.72 -7.71 3.64
N LEU A 321 4.81 -7.91 4.59
CA LEU A 321 3.40 -7.55 4.47
C LEU A 321 3.24 -6.04 4.27
N ILE A 322 2.62 -5.65 3.17
CA ILE A 322 2.40 -4.25 2.84
C ILE A 322 1.04 -3.76 3.34
N ASN A 323 1.02 -2.53 3.84
CA ASN A 323 -0.18 -1.81 4.25
C ASN A 323 -1.13 -2.65 5.14
N GLY A 324 -0.55 -3.36 6.13
CA GLY A 324 -1.27 -4.15 7.11
C GLY A 324 -1.88 -3.30 8.24
N TRP A 325 -3.16 -3.51 8.52
CA TRP A 325 -3.89 -2.89 9.62
C TRP A 325 -4.89 -3.89 10.21
N GLU A 326 -5.22 -3.75 11.49
CA GLU A 326 -6.50 -4.19 12.03
C GLU A 326 -7.57 -3.11 11.77
N SER A 327 -8.75 -3.54 11.37
CA SER A 327 -9.96 -2.72 11.33
C SER A 327 -10.95 -3.28 12.34
N ASN A 328 -11.40 -2.45 13.28
CA ASN A 328 -12.38 -2.81 14.30
C ASN A 328 -13.54 -1.80 14.35
N LEU A 329 -14.68 -2.28 14.84
CA LEU A 329 -15.88 -1.49 15.09
C LEU A 329 -16.54 -1.96 16.39
N SER A 330 -16.88 -1.02 17.26
CA SER A 330 -17.66 -1.25 18.46
C SER A 330 -18.97 -0.46 18.44
N ASP A 331 -20.00 -0.99 19.10
CA ASP A 331 -21.26 -0.28 19.37
C ASP A 331 -21.16 0.64 20.60
N GLU A 332 -22.27 1.29 20.96
CA GLU A 332 -22.37 2.21 22.11
C GLU A 332 -22.05 1.56 23.46
N SER A 333 -22.28 0.25 23.58
CA SER A 333 -21.95 -0.50 24.80
C SER A 333 -20.45 -0.80 24.92
N GLY A 334 -19.67 -0.48 23.88
CA GLY A 334 -18.27 -0.87 23.75
C GLY A 334 -18.09 -2.29 23.22
N THR A 335 -19.17 -3.00 22.91
CA THR A 335 -19.10 -4.37 22.37
C THR A 335 -18.54 -4.34 20.96
N ARG A 336 -17.51 -5.15 20.70
CA ARG A 336 -16.91 -5.30 19.38
C ARG A 336 -17.85 -6.07 18.46
N ILE A 337 -18.36 -5.41 17.42
CA ILE A 337 -19.28 -6.00 16.44
C ILE A 337 -18.60 -6.38 15.13
N TYR A 338 -17.37 -5.89 14.90
CA TYR A 338 -16.55 -6.23 13.73
C TYR A 338 -15.05 -6.09 14.05
N GLN A 339 -14.26 -7.04 13.56
CA GLN A 339 -12.80 -7.06 13.58
C GLN A 339 -12.30 -7.84 12.35
N ALA A 340 -11.32 -7.28 11.64
CA ALA A 340 -10.68 -7.97 10.53
C ALA A 340 -9.30 -7.36 10.22
N LEU A 341 -8.38 -8.20 9.71
CA LEU A 341 -7.08 -7.75 9.24
C LEU A 341 -7.17 -7.32 7.78
N ARG A 342 -6.76 -6.10 7.46
CA ARG A 342 -6.73 -5.56 6.10
C ARG A 342 -5.29 -5.37 5.63
N HIS A 343 -4.98 -5.81 4.42
CA HIS A 343 -3.61 -5.77 3.89
C HIS A 343 -3.56 -5.62 2.37
N GLY A 344 -2.38 -5.36 1.81
CA GLY A 344 -2.09 -5.61 0.39
C GLY A 344 -1.75 -7.08 0.16
N ILE A 345 -1.80 -7.54 -1.10
CA ILE A 345 -1.54 -8.95 -1.44
C ILE A 345 -0.16 -9.38 -0.90
N THR A 346 -0.08 -10.57 -0.31
CA THR A 346 1.17 -11.05 0.29
C THR A 346 2.24 -11.37 -0.75
N SER A 347 1.85 -11.49 -2.03
CA SER A 347 2.79 -11.68 -3.14
C SER A 347 3.62 -10.44 -3.44
N ASP A 348 4.92 -10.64 -3.67
CA ASP A 348 5.82 -9.58 -4.11
C ASP A 348 5.48 -9.15 -5.54
N LYS A 349 4.68 -8.09 -5.62
CA LYS A 349 3.94 -7.63 -6.79
C LYS A 349 4.77 -7.48 -8.05
N PHE A 350 6.04 -7.07 -7.95
CA PHE A 350 6.86 -6.79 -9.12
C PHE A 350 8.10 -7.69 -9.21
N GLU A 351 8.26 -8.68 -8.33
CA GLU A 351 9.32 -9.68 -8.44
C GLU A 351 9.02 -10.66 -9.58
N THR A 352 9.94 -10.73 -10.53
CA THR A 352 9.82 -11.58 -11.72
C THR A 352 10.32 -12.99 -11.46
N ASP A 353 11.30 -13.17 -10.56
CA ASP A 353 11.79 -14.47 -10.16
C ASP A 353 10.72 -15.20 -9.32
N LYS A 354 10.36 -16.41 -9.75
CA LYS A 354 9.27 -17.17 -9.11
C LYS A 354 9.64 -17.58 -7.69
N ASP A 355 10.85 -18.09 -7.48
CA ASP A 355 11.24 -18.69 -6.21
C ASP A 355 11.45 -17.60 -5.15
N VAL A 356 12.06 -16.47 -5.55
CA VAL A 356 12.17 -15.28 -4.69
C VAL A 356 10.79 -14.75 -4.35
N ARG A 357 9.88 -14.63 -5.33
CA ARG A 357 8.51 -14.15 -5.09
C ARG A 357 7.75 -15.07 -4.14
N GLN A 358 7.86 -16.39 -4.29
CA GLN A 358 7.20 -17.37 -3.40
C GLN A 358 7.77 -17.34 -1.98
N ALA A 359 9.09 -17.20 -1.82
CA ALA A 359 9.72 -17.04 -0.51
C ALA A 359 9.25 -15.76 0.21
N ASN A 360 9.19 -14.63 -0.52
CA ASN A 360 8.65 -13.37 -0.01
C ASN A 360 7.17 -13.51 0.39
N SER A 361 6.36 -14.16 -0.45
CA SER A 361 4.94 -14.41 -0.14
C SER A 361 4.76 -15.21 1.15
N LYS A 362 5.62 -16.20 1.38
CA LYS A 362 5.60 -17.01 2.61
C LYS A 362 5.99 -16.21 3.85
N LYS A 363 6.95 -15.28 3.74
CA LYS A 363 7.32 -14.35 4.82
C LYS A 363 6.14 -13.43 5.17
N ALA A 364 5.58 -12.73 4.18
CA ALA A 364 4.43 -11.83 4.37
C ALA A 364 3.16 -12.57 4.88
N ALA A 365 2.90 -13.79 4.40
CA ALA A 365 1.80 -14.62 4.93
C ALA A 365 2.03 -15.04 6.39
N GLY A 366 3.28 -15.33 6.75
CA GLY A 366 3.67 -15.60 8.13
C GLY A 366 3.36 -14.41 9.04
N GLU A 367 3.74 -13.20 8.63
CA GLU A 367 3.45 -11.96 9.37
C GLU A 367 1.94 -11.71 9.55
N LEU A 368 1.13 -11.98 8.52
CA LEU A 368 -0.32 -11.89 8.61
C LEU A 368 -0.90 -12.90 9.62
N LEU A 369 -0.41 -14.15 9.60
CA LEU A 369 -0.84 -15.18 10.54
C LEU A 369 -0.38 -14.88 11.98
N LYS A 370 0.78 -14.23 12.17
CA LYS A 370 1.19 -13.73 13.49
C LYS A 370 0.20 -12.71 14.02
N ALA A 371 -0.27 -11.78 13.19
CA ALA A 371 -1.28 -10.79 13.59
C ALA A 371 -2.59 -11.48 14.01
N ALA A 372 -3.04 -12.48 13.24
CA ALA A 372 -4.25 -13.24 13.56
C ALA A 372 -4.12 -14.03 14.86
N LEU A 373 -2.98 -14.70 15.07
CA LEU A 373 -2.71 -15.42 16.31
C LEU A 373 -2.66 -14.46 17.50
N MET A 374 -1.99 -13.32 17.37
CA MET A 374 -1.95 -12.29 18.41
C MET A 374 -3.35 -11.79 18.75
N GLN A 375 -4.19 -11.44 17.76
CA GLN A 375 -5.59 -11.07 18.02
C GLN A 375 -6.33 -12.11 18.85
N GLN A 376 -6.18 -13.40 18.50
CA GLN A 376 -6.83 -14.47 19.22
C GLN A 376 -6.31 -14.60 20.66
N LEU A 377 -4.99 -14.53 20.87
CA LEU A 377 -4.39 -14.58 22.20
C LEU A 377 -4.85 -13.41 23.07
N GLY A 378 -4.88 -12.20 22.51
CA GLY A 378 -5.37 -11.01 23.19
C GLY A 378 -6.82 -11.14 23.63
N ASP A 379 -7.69 -11.66 22.76
CA ASP A 379 -9.10 -11.90 23.08
C ASP A 379 -9.30 -12.95 24.18
N GLN A 380 -8.39 -13.92 24.26
CA GLN A 380 -8.38 -14.96 25.28
C GLN A 380 -7.63 -14.53 26.56
N GLY A 381 -7.01 -13.35 26.57
CA GLY A 381 -6.17 -12.88 27.68
C GLY A 381 -4.91 -13.72 27.92
N LEU A 382 -4.42 -14.43 26.88
CA LEU A 382 -3.24 -15.28 26.94
C LEU A 382 -1.98 -14.51 26.53
N SER A 383 -0.89 -14.69 27.28
CA SER A 383 0.44 -14.19 26.90
C SER A 383 1.11 -15.07 25.83
N LEU A 384 2.20 -14.61 25.21
CA LEU A 384 2.95 -15.40 24.23
C LEU A 384 3.63 -16.58 24.94
N GLU A 385 4.06 -16.37 26.18
CA GLU A 385 4.72 -17.40 27.00
C GLU A 385 3.74 -18.50 27.35
N ASP A 386 2.55 -18.15 27.84
CA ASP A 386 1.52 -19.12 28.18
C ASP A 386 1.10 -19.92 26.94
N ALA A 387 0.94 -19.24 25.82
CA ALA A 387 0.67 -19.86 24.53
C ALA A 387 1.79 -20.84 24.11
N SER A 388 3.06 -20.46 24.28
CA SER A 388 4.21 -21.29 23.91
C SER A 388 4.39 -22.52 24.81
N ARG A 389 3.99 -22.43 26.08
CA ARG A 389 4.07 -23.51 27.08
C ARG A 389 2.83 -24.41 27.10
N SER A 390 1.78 -24.04 26.35
CA SER A 390 0.54 -24.81 26.32
C SER A 390 0.79 -26.24 25.84
N THR A 391 0.27 -27.22 26.58
CA THR A 391 0.28 -28.63 26.19
C THR A 391 -0.73 -28.94 25.08
N SER A 392 -1.69 -28.04 24.85
CA SER A 392 -2.70 -28.16 23.79
C SER A 392 -2.48 -27.08 22.72
N PRO A 393 -2.36 -27.44 21.44
CA PRO A 393 -2.20 -26.46 20.37
C PRO A 393 -3.38 -25.49 20.30
N ILE A 394 -3.08 -24.22 20.07
CA ILE A 394 -4.09 -23.19 19.85
C ILE A 394 -4.78 -23.45 18.52
N THR A 395 -6.09 -23.66 18.55
CA THR A 395 -6.87 -23.80 17.31
C THR A 395 -7.11 -22.41 16.73
N LEU A 396 -6.75 -22.21 15.46
CA LEU A 396 -6.97 -20.95 14.74
C LEU A 396 -7.61 -21.27 13.38
N ASN A 397 -8.83 -20.81 13.18
CA ASN A 397 -9.53 -20.83 11.90
C ASN A 397 -9.33 -19.48 11.22
N PHE A 398 -8.71 -19.47 10.04
CA PHE A 398 -8.36 -18.24 9.33
C PHE A 398 -9.06 -18.14 7.97
N ASN A 399 -9.95 -17.15 7.83
CA ASN A 399 -10.69 -16.90 6.60
C ASN A 399 -10.14 -15.66 5.88
N SER A 400 -9.56 -15.84 4.70
CA SER A 400 -8.97 -14.75 3.89
C SER A 400 -9.81 -14.48 2.64
N VAL A 401 -10.19 -13.22 2.41
CA VAL A 401 -10.95 -12.78 1.23
C VAL A 401 -10.12 -11.84 0.36
N SER A 402 -9.76 -12.28 -0.85
CA SER A 402 -9.05 -11.45 -1.83
C SER A 402 -9.99 -10.82 -2.86
N LEU A 403 -9.61 -9.64 -3.36
CA LEU A 403 -10.38 -8.84 -4.33
C LEU A 403 -9.63 -8.65 -5.65
N VAL A 404 -8.63 -9.48 -5.88
CA VAL A 404 -7.86 -9.45 -7.12
C VAL A 404 -8.67 -10.05 -8.26
N THR A 405 -8.48 -9.51 -9.45
CA THR A 405 -9.10 -9.97 -10.69
C THR A 405 -8.03 -10.71 -11.48
N PRO A 406 -8.02 -12.06 -11.45
CA PRO A 406 -7.07 -12.86 -12.22
C PRO A 406 -7.42 -12.82 -13.72
N ASP A 407 -7.19 -11.67 -14.36
CA ASP A 407 -7.41 -11.43 -15.79
C ASP A 407 -6.25 -12.00 -16.61
N ASP A 408 -6.49 -13.07 -17.38
CA ASP A 408 -5.48 -13.63 -18.31
C ASP A 408 -5.14 -12.64 -19.46
N PHE A 409 -6.02 -11.69 -19.80
CA PHE A 409 -5.81 -10.72 -20.90
C PHE A 409 -4.79 -9.61 -20.59
N ARG A 410 -4.60 -9.24 -19.31
CA ARG A 410 -3.59 -8.23 -18.92
C ARG A 410 -2.17 -8.82 -18.84
N ALA A 411 -2.05 -10.16 -18.80
CA ALA A 411 -0.77 -10.86 -18.83
C ALA A 411 0.01 -10.64 -20.15
N ILE A 412 -0.68 -10.23 -21.23
CA ILE A 412 -0.09 -10.10 -22.57
C ILE A 412 0.67 -8.77 -22.77
N GLY A 413 0.46 -7.76 -21.91
CA GLY A 413 1.03 -6.41 -22.08
C GLY A 413 1.90 -5.87 -20.94
N SER A 414 1.68 -6.31 -19.70
CA SER A 414 2.41 -5.80 -18.53
C SER A 414 3.45 -6.80 -18.02
N LYS A 415 4.70 -6.62 -18.44
CA LYS A 415 5.86 -7.30 -17.82
C LYS A 415 5.97 -6.87 -16.35
N GLY A 416 5.38 -7.61 -15.41
CA GLY A 416 5.76 -7.56 -14.00
C GLY A 416 4.68 -7.77 -12.95
N ALA A 417 3.38 -7.60 -13.25
CA ALA A 417 2.33 -7.73 -12.22
C ALA A 417 1.13 -8.53 -12.73
N ASN A 418 1.18 -9.85 -12.57
CA ASN A 418 0.09 -10.76 -12.91
C ASN A 418 -0.73 -11.09 -11.65
N GLU A 419 -1.94 -10.53 -11.52
CA GLU A 419 -2.83 -10.75 -10.37
C GLU A 419 -3.18 -12.25 -10.17
N LYS A 420 -3.15 -13.07 -11.23
CA LYS A 420 -3.32 -14.54 -11.12
C LYS A 420 -2.16 -15.20 -10.36
N ASN A 421 -0.92 -14.87 -10.72
CA ASN A 421 0.25 -15.40 -10.02
C ASN A 421 0.27 -14.93 -8.55
N MET A 422 -0.11 -13.67 -8.32
CA MET A 422 -0.16 -13.13 -6.96
C MET A 422 -1.19 -13.84 -6.10
N LEU A 423 -2.37 -14.13 -6.65
CA LEU A 423 -3.41 -14.88 -5.94
C LEU A 423 -2.94 -16.28 -5.58
N PHE A 424 -2.31 -16.99 -6.52
CA PHE A 424 -1.74 -18.31 -6.27
C PHE A 424 -0.63 -18.26 -5.23
N ASP A 425 0.32 -17.34 -5.35
CA ASP A 425 1.40 -17.20 -4.37
C ASP A 425 0.86 -16.89 -2.97
N GLN A 426 -0.16 -16.03 -2.83
CA GLN A 426 -0.81 -15.76 -1.53
C GLN A 426 -1.51 -17.01 -0.98
N THR A 427 -2.24 -17.72 -1.84
CA THR A 427 -3.00 -18.92 -1.48
C THR A 427 -2.06 -20.02 -1.02
N ASP A 428 -1.04 -20.35 -1.81
CA ASP A 428 -0.02 -21.35 -1.51
C ASP A 428 0.75 -20.98 -0.25
N ALA A 429 1.12 -19.70 -0.07
CA ALA A 429 1.83 -19.24 1.11
C ALA A 429 1.02 -19.43 2.39
N LEU A 430 -0.28 -19.07 2.40
CA LEU A 430 -1.15 -19.25 3.56
C LEU A 430 -1.39 -20.73 3.87
N HIS A 431 -1.71 -21.54 2.85
CA HIS A 431 -1.91 -22.98 3.02
C HIS A 431 -0.63 -23.71 3.46
N SER A 432 0.56 -23.18 3.16
CA SER A 432 1.83 -23.77 3.63
C SER A 432 1.98 -23.78 5.16
N TYR A 433 1.21 -22.96 5.89
CA TYR A 433 1.16 -22.96 7.35
C TYR A 433 0.03 -23.84 7.92
N ALA A 434 -0.95 -24.24 7.10
CA ALA A 434 -2.10 -24.99 7.56
C ALA A 434 -1.74 -26.41 8.03
N GLY A 435 -2.55 -26.95 8.94
CA GLY A 435 -2.43 -28.31 9.46
C GLY A 435 -2.47 -28.38 10.98
N THR A 436 -2.39 -29.61 11.48
CA THR A 436 -2.38 -29.93 12.91
C THR A 436 -0.96 -29.97 13.46
N ASN A 437 -0.80 -29.62 14.75
CA ASN A 437 0.47 -29.61 15.46
C ASN A 437 1.58 -28.84 14.71
N LYS A 438 1.20 -27.74 14.06
CA LYS A 438 2.14 -26.81 13.44
C LYS A 438 2.68 -25.86 14.51
N THR A 439 3.71 -25.11 14.15
CA THR A 439 4.29 -24.10 15.04
C THR A 439 4.41 -22.78 14.29
N LEU A 440 3.95 -21.70 14.92
CA LEU A 440 4.23 -20.35 14.46
C LEU A 440 5.23 -19.70 15.43
N VAL A 441 6.28 -19.08 14.88
CA VAL A 441 7.30 -18.40 15.69
C VAL A 441 6.91 -16.93 15.83
N VAL A 442 6.64 -16.48 17.06
CA VAL A 442 6.27 -15.11 17.41
C VAL A 442 7.25 -14.61 18.46
N ASP A 443 7.98 -13.53 18.18
CA ASP A 443 9.00 -12.98 19.08
C ASP A 443 10.04 -14.01 19.57
N GLY A 444 10.42 -14.96 18.70
CA GLY A 444 11.31 -16.07 19.04
C GLY A 444 10.64 -17.25 19.76
N LEU A 445 9.41 -17.09 20.25
CA LEU A 445 8.65 -18.13 20.92
C LEU A 445 7.94 -19.05 19.93
N HIS A 446 8.03 -20.36 20.18
CA HIS A 446 7.40 -21.40 19.37
C HIS A 446 5.98 -21.67 19.88
N ILE A 447 4.96 -21.21 19.16
CA ILE A 447 3.57 -21.38 19.56
C ILE A 447 2.94 -22.55 18.80
N PRO A 448 2.50 -23.63 19.48
CA PRO A 448 1.84 -24.76 18.83
C PRO A 448 0.44 -24.37 18.39
N ILE A 449 0.10 -24.64 17.13
CA ILE A 449 -1.19 -24.31 16.52
C ILE A 449 -1.80 -25.46 15.72
N ASN A 450 -3.13 -25.50 15.72
CA ASN A 450 -3.93 -26.22 14.73
C ASN A 450 -4.57 -25.17 13.81
N LEU A 451 -3.99 -25.00 12.61
CA LEU A 451 -4.38 -23.93 11.70
C LEU A 451 -5.23 -24.49 10.54
N SER A 452 -6.45 -23.97 10.43
CA SER A 452 -7.29 -24.16 9.24
C SER A 452 -7.34 -22.87 8.44
N VAL A 453 -7.15 -22.93 7.13
CA VAL A 453 -7.15 -21.74 6.26
C VAL A 453 -8.19 -21.90 5.16
N ASN A 454 -9.07 -20.92 5.01
CA ASN A 454 -9.96 -20.80 3.86
C ASN A 454 -9.60 -19.54 3.07
N THR A 455 -9.30 -19.68 1.78
CA THR A 455 -8.87 -18.57 0.90
C THR A 455 -9.88 -18.35 -0.21
N PHE A 456 -10.66 -17.27 -0.09
CA PHE A 456 -11.63 -16.82 -1.08
C PHE A 456 -11.03 -15.73 -1.99
N ASN A 457 -11.56 -15.60 -3.21
CA ASN A 457 -11.30 -14.49 -4.10
C ASN A 457 -12.60 -14.03 -4.80
N PHE A 458 -12.85 -12.73 -4.85
CA PHE A 458 -13.97 -12.15 -5.58
C PHE A 458 -13.47 -10.95 -6.38
N GLY A 459 -13.25 -11.14 -7.68
CA GLY A 459 -12.84 -10.05 -8.57
C GLY A 459 -13.92 -8.97 -8.64
N VAL A 460 -13.56 -7.73 -8.30
CA VAL A 460 -14.49 -6.59 -8.22
C VAL A 460 -14.28 -5.52 -9.29
N ASN A 461 -13.38 -5.74 -10.27
CA ASN A 461 -13.10 -4.78 -11.34
C ASN A 461 -14.04 -4.95 -12.55
N VAL A 462 -14.07 -3.95 -13.44
CA VAL A 462 -14.78 -4.01 -14.74
C VAL A 462 -14.54 -5.30 -15.54
N GLY A 463 -13.33 -5.88 -15.49
CA GLY A 463 -13.01 -7.15 -16.16
C GLY A 463 -13.82 -8.34 -15.62
N ALA A 464 -13.92 -8.45 -14.29
CA ALA A 464 -14.72 -9.47 -13.63
C ALA A 464 -16.22 -9.16 -13.74
N VAL A 465 -16.61 -7.95 -13.36
CA VAL A 465 -18.02 -7.53 -13.25
C VAL A 465 -18.67 -7.42 -14.63
N GLY A 466 -17.99 -6.82 -15.61
CA GLY A 466 -18.53 -6.58 -16.95
C GLY A 466 -18.36 -7.74 -17.93
N TYR A 467 -17.30 -8.55 -17.78
CA TYR A 467 -16.95 -9.58 -18.78
C TYR A 467 -16.79 -10.99 -18.20
N GLY A 468 -16.89 -11.17 -16.87
CA GLY A 468 -16.76 -12.48 -16.22
C GLY A 468 -15.37 -13.11 -16.33
N LEU A 469 -14.32 -12.32 -16.60
CA LEU A 469 -12.95 -12.83 -16.73
C LEU A 469 -12.41 -13.36 -15.39
N GLY A 470 -11.67 -14.48 -15.44
CA GLY A 470 -11.07 -15.10 -14.26
C GLY A 470 -12.04 -15.86 -13.33
N THR A 471 -13.34 -15.82 -13.60
CA THR A 471 -14.39 -16.36 -12.72
C THR A 471 -14.36 -17.88 -12.54
N ILE A 472 -13.84 -18.67 -13.49
CA ILE A 472 -13.80 -20.13 -13.39
C ILE A 472 -12.82 -20.60 -12.30
N ASN A 473 -11.53 -20.25 -12.43
CA ASN A 473 -10.51 -20.62 -11.44
C ASN A 473 -10.82 -20.01 -10.06
N GLN A 474 -11.36 -18.78 -10.05
CA GLN A 474 -11.87 -18.14 -8.84
C GLN A 474 -12.97 -18.97 -8.17
N TYR A 475 -13.96 -19.41 -8.94
CA TYR A 475 -15.08 -20.20 -8.42
C TYR A 475 -14.63 -21.54 -7.85
N GLU A 476 -13.75 -22.27 -8.55
CA GLU A 476 -13.21 -23.54 -8.06
C GLU A 476 -12.45 -23.39 -6.73
N GLN A 477 -11.64 -22.33 -6.60
CA GLN A 477 -10.96 -22.00 -5.35
C GLN A 477 -11.97 -21.66 -4.24
N ASN A 478 -12.98 -20.85 -4.56
CA ASN A 478 -13.99 -20.42 -3.61
C ASN A 478 -14.87 -21.58 -3.11
N VAL A 479 -15.21 -22.55 -3.96
CA VAL A 479 -15.98 -23.74 -3.56
C VAL A 479 -15.21 -24.55 -2.51
N LYS A 480 -13.90 -24.73 -2.68
CA LYS A 480 -13.06 -25.41 -1.68
C LYS A 480 -13.01 -24.65 -0.35
N ALA A 481 -12.85 -23.33 -0.41
CA ALA A 481 -12.86 -22.48 0.78
C ALA A 481 -14.23 -22.47 1.49
N LEU A 482 -15.33 -22.51 0.72
CA LEU A 482 -16.69 -22.56 1.25
C LEU A 482 -16.96 -23.85 2.03
N GLN A 483 -16.44 -25.00 1.57
CA GLN A 483 -16.58 -26.27 2.30
C GLN A 483 -16.00 -26.18 3.72
N GLY A 484 -14.82 -25.56 3.87
CA GLY A 484 -14.20 -25.36 5.18
C GLY A 484 -14.98 -24.39 6.06
N LEU A 485 -15.44 -23.27 5.50
CA LEU A 485 -16.27 -22.29 6.22
C LEU A 485 -17.64 -22.86 6.62
N GLU A 486 -18.27 -23.64 5.75
CA GLU A 486 -19.56 -24.29 6.00
C GLU A 486 -19.43 -25.31 7.15
N ALA A 487 -18.37 -26.12 7.16
CA ALA A 487 -18.12 -27.05 8.26
C ALA A 487 -17.94 -26.32 9.60
N GLN A 488 -17.18 -25.21 9.61
CA GLN A 488 -17.01 -24.37 10.81
C GLN A 488 -18.34 -23.75 11.27
N ALA A 489 -19.12 -23.22 10.34
CA ALA A 489 -20.40 -22.58 10.63
C ALA A 489 -21.44 -23.60 11.13
N GLN A 490 -21.55 -24.76 10.49
CA GLN A 490 -22.47 -25.82 10.90
C GLN A 490 -22.14 -26.32 12.31
N ALA A 491 -20.86 -26.54 12.61
CA ALA A 491 -20.43 -26.95 13.95
C ALA A 491 -20.79 -25.92 15.05
N ALA A 492 -20.81 -24.62 14.72
CA ALA A 492 -21.27 -23.58 15.63
C ALA A 492 -22.80 -23.55 15.75
N ILE A 493 -23.51 -23.64 14.62
CA ILE A 493 -24.98 -23.68 14.55
C ILE A 493 -25.55 -24.85 15.36
N ASP A 494 -24.93 -26.02 15.29
CA ASP A 494 -25.39 -27.23 15.98
C ASP A 494 -25.31 -27.09 17.51
N LYS A 495 -24.37 -26.28 18.01
CA LYS A 495 -24.20 -25.99 19.44
C LYS A 495 -25.13 -24.90 19.95
N LEU A 496 -25.71 -24.08 19.07
CA LEU A 496 -26.61 -23.00 19.46
C LEU A 496 -28.01 -23.53 19.85
N PRO A 497 -28.64 -22.98 20.90
CA PRO A 497 -30.04 -23.23 21.19
C PRO A 497 -30.94 -22.70 20.07
N GLN A 498 -32.18 -23.20 19.98
CA GLN A 498 -33.16 -22.63 19.04
C GLN A 498 -33.45 -21.18 19.40
N GLY A 499 -33.59 -20.32 18.38
CA GLY A 499 -33.87 -18.90 18.55
C GLY A 499 -33.15 -18.04 17.52
N MET A 500 -33.34 -16.72 17.65
CA MET A 500 -32.95 -15.73 16.65
C MET A 500 -31.46 -15.78 16.26
N GLN A 501 -30.55 -16.02 17.22
CA GLN A 501 -29.12 -16.12 16.91
C GLN A 501 -28.80 -17.31 15.98
N LYS A 502 -29.44 -18.46 16.21
CA LYS A 502 -29.26 -19.66 15.37
C LYS A 502 -29.86 -19.45 13.99
N ASP A 503 -31.04 -18.83 13.92
CA ASP A 503 -31.75 -18.58 12.67
C ASP A 503 -31.00 -17.56 11.80
N ASN A 504 -30.51 -16.47 12.40
CA ASN A 504 -29.73 -15.45 11.69
C ASN A 504 -28.40 -16.00 11.16
N LEU A 505 -27.73 -16.87 11.91
CA LEU A 505 -26.48 -17.50 11.47
C LEU A 505 -26.72 -18.48 10.30
N LYS A 506 -27.82 -19.25 10.35
CA LYS A 506 -28.26 -20.11 9.24
C LYS A 506 -28.65 -19.31 8.00
N GLU A 507 -29.39 -18.22 8.17
CA GLU A 507 -29.79 -17.33 7.06
C GLU A 507 -28.56 -16.73 6.38
N LEU A 508 -27.59 -16.21 7.15
CA LEU A 508 -26.35 -15.67 6.60
C LEU A 508 -25.54 -16.71 5.84
N LEU A 509 -25.40 -17.93 6.38
CA LEU A 509 -24.71 -19.02 5.68
C LEU A 509 -25.44 -19.43 4.40
N GLY A 510 -26.78 -19.54 4.45
CA GLY A 510 -27.61 -19.86 3.30
C GLY A 510 -27.48 -18.82 2.19
N ASP A 511 -27.45 -17.55 2.55
CA ASP A 511 -27.31 -16.43 1.62
C ASP A 511 -25.91 -16.36 0.98
N ILE A 512 -24.84 -16.65 1.74
CA ILE A 512 -23.49 -16.83 1.18
C ILE A 512 -23.48 -17.97 0.15
N LYS A 513 -24.15 -19.10 0.44
CA LYS A 513 -24.24 -20.22 -0.50
C LYS A 513 -24.99 -19.83 -1.78
N SER A 514 -26.06 -19.04 -1.67
CA SER A 514 -26.79 -18.52 -2.84
C SER A 514 -25.91 -17.60 -3.71
N LEU A 515 -25.18 -16.67 -3.09
CA LEU A 515 -24.21 -15.79 -3.75
C LEU A 515 -23.01 -16.54 -4.35
N MET A 516 -22.86 -17.82 -4.01
CA MET A 516 -21.80 -18.71 -4.51
C MET A 516 -22.38 -19.91 -5.28
N ALA A 517 -23.65 -19.86 -5.71
CA ALA A 517 -24.29 -20.97 -6.40
C ALA A 517 -23.60 -21.29 -7.74
N ASP A 518 -23.10 -20.27 -8.43
CA ASP A 518 -22.28 -20.40 -9.63
C ASP A 518 -21.19 -19.31 -9.72
N ARG A 519 -20.36 -19.37 -10.76
CA ARG A 519 -19.21 -18.47 -10.96
C ARG A 519 -19.56 -16.98 -11.12
N LYS A 520 -20.82 -16.64 -11.37
CA LYS A 520 -21.35 -15.29 -11.57
C LYS A 520 -22.40 -14.90 -10.54
N ALA A 521 -22.90 -15.81 -9.70
CA ALA A 521 -23.95 -15.51 -8.73
C ALA A 521 -23.64 -14.27 -7.86
N TYR A 522 -22.39 -14.11 -7.40
CA TYR A 522 -21.99 -12.93 -6.61
C TYR A 522 -21.98 -11.60 -7.37
N LEU A 523 -22.11 -11.64 -8.70
CA LEU A 523 -22.21 -10.47 -9.58
C LEU A 523 -23.67 -10.11 -9.88
N ASP A 524 -24.64 -10.93 -9.47
CA ASP A 524 -26.04 -10.55 -9.54
C ASP A 524 -26.30 -9.38 -8.56
N GLY A 525 -27.14 -8.43 -8.96
CA GLY A 525 -27.33 -7.16 -8.25
C GLY A 525 -26.25 -6.09 -8.54
N ASP A 526 -26.12 -5.12 -7.63
CA ASP A 526 -25.23 -3.95 -7.77
C ASP A 526 -24.20 -3.84 -6.62
N ASN A 527 -23.88 -4.97 -5.97
CA ASN A 527 -22.89 -5.03 -4.90
C ASN A 527 -21.96 -6.26 -4.99
N GLN A 528 -20.93 -6.18 -5.82
CA GLN A 528 -19.93 -7.23 -5.99
C GLN A 528 -19.02 -7.47 -4.76
N TYR A 529 -19.10 -6.62 -3.73
CA TYR A 529 -18.38 -6.81 -2.46
C TYR A 529 -19.20 -7.63 -1.45
N GLU A 530 -20.49 -7.85 -1.73
CA GLU A 530 -21.47 -8.39 -0.78
C GLU A 530 -21.06 -9.74 -0.20
N VAL A 531 -20.75 -10.72 -1.04
CA VAL A 531 -20.38 -12.07 -0.59
C VAL A 531 -19.13 -12.07 0.29
N GLY A 532 -18.12 -11.28 -0.07
CA GLY A 532 -16.89 -11.16 0.71
C GLY A 532 -17.16 -10.49 2.07
N ALA A 533 -17.98 -9.45 2.09
CA ALA A 533 -18.39 -8.77 3.31
C ALA A 533 -19.23 -9.69 4.23
N LYS A 534 -20.09 -10.53 3.65
CA LYS A 534 -20.88 -11.53 4.38
C LYS A 534 -20.00 -12.64 4.95
N ILE A 535 -18.97 -13.11 4.23
CA ILE A 535 -17.98 -14.07 4.74
C ILE A 535 -17.18 -13.48 5.91
N ILE A 536 -16.77 -12.21 5.83
CA ILE A 536 -16.08 -11.51 6.92
C ILE A 536 -17.00 -11.42 8.16
N ASN A 537 -18.26 -11.03 7.98
CA ASN A 537 -19.23 -10.94 9.06
C ASN A 537 -19.59 -12.32 9.66
N LEU A 538 -19.69 -13.36 8.84
CA LEU A 538 -19.87 -14.73 9.32
C LEU A 538 -18.66 -15.14 10.18
N SER A 539 -17.44 -14.87 9.72
CA SER A 539 -16.22 -15.16 10.48
C SER A 539 -16.20 -14.43 11.83
N ASN A 540 -16.62 -13.18 11.87
CA ASN A 540 -16.76 -12.41 13.12
C ASN A 540 -17.79 -13.02 14.08
N GLN A 541 -18.93 -13.47 13.55
CA GLN A 541 -19.95 -14.15 14.36
C GLN A 541 -19.45 -15.49 14.89
N LEU A 542 -18.69 -16.26 14.09
CA LEU A 542 -18.06 -17.49 14.55
C LEU A 542 -17.04 -17.20 15.66
N ASP A 543 -16.22 -16.16 15.52
CA ASP A 543 -15.26 -15.75 16.53
C ASP A 543 -15.93 -15.38 17.86
N GLN A 544 -17.03 -14.62 17.82
CA GLN A 544 -17.82 -14.29 19.00
C GLN A 544 -18.38 -15.54 19.70
N LEU A 545 -18.60 -16.63 18.97
CA LEU A 545 -19.16 -17.88 19.49
C LEU A 545 -18.10 -18.85 20.00
N ASN A 546 -16.94 -18.93 19.35
CA ASN A 546 -15.94 -19.97 19.57
C ASN A 546 -14.55 -19.46 19.97
N GLY A 547 -14.31 -18.15 19.88
CA GLY A 547 -13.05 -17.49 20.24
C GLY A 547 -11.83 -17.95 19.44
N ASN A 548 -12.02 -18.55 18.26
CA ASN A 548 -10.95 -19.17 17.50
C ASN A 548 -10.98 -18.89 15.99
N THR A 549 -11.74 -17.89 15.54
CA THR A 549 -11.95 -17.61 14.11
C THR A 549 -11.50 -16.20 13.78
N LYS A 550 -10.42 -16.05 13.00
CA LYS A 550 -9.93 -14.76 12.54
C LYS A 550 -10.11 -14.61 11.05
N CYS A 551 -10.20 -13.37 10.58
CA CYS A 551 -10.38 -13.10 9.17
C CYS A 551 -9.52 -11.95 8.67
N ALA A 552 -9.23 -12.00 7.38
CA ALA A 552 -8.50 -10.97 6.68
C ALA A 552 -9.08 -10.72 5.30
N PHE A 553 -8.83 -9.53 4.76
CA PHE A 553 -9.18 -9.21 3.39
C PHE A 553 -8.16 -8.29 2.72
N ASN A 554 -8.02 -8.45 1.41
CA ASN A 554 -7.03 -7.73 0.66
C ASN A 554 -7.45 -7.46 -0.79
N CYS A 555 -6.79 -6.48 -1.40
CA CYS A 555 -6.65 -6.41 -2.84
C CYS A 555 -5.15 -6.36 -3.15
N MET A 556 -4.78 -6.01 -4.38
CA MET A 556 -3.37 -5.87 -4.75
C MET A 556 -2.58 -4.93 -3.81
N SER A 557 -3.16 -3.79 -3.40
CA SER A 557 -2.42 -2.78 -2.62
C SER A 557 -3.01 -2.47 -1.24
N GLY A 558 -4.12 -3.08 -0.85
CA GLY A 558 -4.71 -2.82 0.48
C GLY A 558 -5.33 -1.44 0.67
N LYS A 559 -5.64 -0.70 -0.41
CA LYS A 559 -6.14 0.69 -0.36
C LYS A 559 -7.57 0.81 -0.85
N ASP A 560 -7.76 0.79 -2.16
CA ASP A 560 -9.00 1.25 -2.81
C ASP A 560 -10.12 0.21 -2.70
N ARG A 561 -9.99 -0.93 -3.41
CA ARG A 561 -10.92 -2.06 -3.32
C ARG A 561 -11.03 -2.60 -1.89
N THR A 562 -9.93 -2.53 -1.13
CA THR A 562 -9.89 -2.94 0.28
C THR A 562 -10.68 -1.99 1.17
N GLY A 563 -10.56 -0.68 0.98
CA GLY A 563 -11.37 0.31 1.70
C GLY A 563 -12.85 0.17 1.41
N MET A 564 -13.23 -0.10 0.14
CA MET A 564 -14.61 -0.42 -0.23
C MET A 564 -15.13 -1.67 0.52
N MET A 565 -14.35 -2.76 0.53
CA MET A 565 -14.73 -3.98 1.27
C MET A 565 -14.88 -3.75 2.77
N ASP A 566 -13.94 -3.02 3.40
CA ASP A 566 -14.02 -2.66 4.82
C ASP A 566 -15.32 -1.88 5.10
N GLY A 567 -15.66 -0.93 4.23
CA GLY A 567 -16.88 -0.14 4.38
C GLY A 567 -18.16 -0.96 4.26
N VAL A 568 -18.25 -1.85 3.25
CA VAL A 568 -19.40 -2.73 3.06
C VAL A 568 -19.54 -3.72 4.23
N ALA A 569 -18.43 -4.30 4.70
CA ALA A 569 -18.45 -5.23 5.82
C ALA A 569 -18.86 -4.55 7.13
N LYS A 570 -18.37 -3.33 7.40
CA LYS A 570 -18.81 -2.50 8.53
C LYS A 570 -20.29 -2.11 8.41
N ALA A 571 -20.77 -1.76 7.22
CA ALA A 571 -22.18 -1.43 7.02
C ALA A 571 -23.09 -2.62 7.38
N PHE A 572 -22.72 -3.83 6.98
CA PHE A 572 -23.44 -5.04 7.39
C PHE A 572 -23.36 -5.31 8.90
N ALA A 573 -22.21 -5.07 9.54
CA ALA A 573 -22.09 -5.18 10.99
C ALA A 573 -22.99 -4.19 11.74
N VAL A 574 -23.05 -2.93 11.28
CA VAL A 574 -23.95 -1.89 11.80
C VAL A 574 -25.41 -2.29 11.60
N MET A 575 -25.79 -2.71 10.39
CA MET A 575 -27.17 -3.16 10.13
C MET A 575 -27.55 -4.35 11.00
N ARG A 576 -26.65 -5.30 11.25
CA ARG A 576 -26.89 -6.40 12.20
C ARG A 576 -27.08 -5.88 13.63
N SER A 577 -26.24 -4.95 14.07
CA SER A 577 -26.35 -4.37 15.41
C SER A 577 -27.69 -3.65 15.63
N ILE A 578 -28.21 -3.02 14.57
CA ILE A 578 -29.43 -2.23 14.61
C ILE A 578 -30.69 -3.09 14.40
N ASN A 579 -30.67 -3.96 13.39
CA ASN A 579 -31.83 -4.73 12.93
C ASN A 579 -31.86 -6.16 13.50
N GLY A 580 -30.83 -6.58 14.23
CA GLY A 580 -30.64 -7.95 14.71
C GLY A 580 -30.08 -8.92 13.66
N LYS A 581 -30.16 -8.58 12.36
CA LYS A 581 -29.68 -9.42 11.26
C LYS A 581 -29.00 -8.63 10.14
N ILE A 582 -28.17 -9.32 9.36
CA ILE A 582 -27.61 -8.80 8.11
C ILE A 582 -28.69 -8.98 7.02
N PRO A 583 -28.94 -7.99 6.16
CA PRO A 583 -29.90 -8.15 5.06
C PRO A 583 -29.45 -9.25 4.09
N THR A 584 -30.41 -10.02 3.59
CA THR A 584 -30.17 -11.02 2.54
C THR A 584 -29.86 -10.35 1.20
N HIS A 585 -29.39 -11.12 0.22
CA HIS A 585 -29.18 -10.59 -1.12
C HIS A 585 -30.49 -10.07 -1.74
N GLU A 586 -31.58 -10.80 -1.57
CA GLU A 586 -32.89 -10.40 -2.07
C GLU A 586 -33.42 -9.13 -1.38
N ASP A 587 -33.15 -8.96 -0.08
CA ASP A 587 -33.46 -7.72 0.64
C ASP A 587 -32.73 -6.53 0.00
N LEU A 588 -31.40 -6.65 -0.21
CA LEU A 588 -30.59 -5.60 -0.83
C LEU A 588 -30.95 -5.36 -2.29
N LYS A 589 -31.50 -6.33 -3.00
CA LYS A 589 -31.87 -6.19 -4.41
C LYS A 589 -33.25 -5.56 -4.58
N ASN A 590 -34.23 -5.96 -3.77
CA ASN A 590 -35.64 -5.69 -4.03
C ASN A 590 -36.31 -4.77 -2.99
N ASN A 591 -35.70 -4.54 -1.82
CA ASN A 591 -36.28 -3.70 -0.78
C ASN A 591 -35.61 -2.32 -0.71
N GLU A 592 -36.30 -1.29 -1.19
CA GLU A 592 -35.76 0.07 -1.28
C GLU A 592 -35.49 0.69 0.10
N GLU A 593 -36.26 0.34 1.14
CA GLU A 593 -36.02 0.83 2.51
C GLU A 593 -34.70 0.30 3.06
N ILE A 594 -34.44 -1.00 2.87
CA ILE A 594 -33.18 -1.64 3.27
C ILE A 594 -32.00 -1.07 2.45
N ARG A 595 -32.21 -0.82 1.15
CA ARG A 595 -31.19 -0.21 0.29
C ARG A 595 -30.86 1.22 0.72
N GLU A 596 -31.86 2.03 1.06
CA GLU A 596 -31.63 3.39 1.57
C GLU A 596 -30.92 3.36 2.93
N GLN A 597 -31.31 2.48 3.85
CA GLN A 597 -30.60 2.29 5.11
C GLN A 597 -29.14 1.87 4.89
N PHE A 598 -28.89 0.95 3.96
CA PHE A 598 -27.53 0.55 3.61
C PHE A 598 -26.71 1.73 3.08
N ARG A 599 -27.27 2.57 2.18
CA ARG A 599 -26.59 3.76 1.66
C ARG A 599 -26.30 4.80 2.75
N SER A 600 -27.27 5.07 3.62
CA SER A 600 -27.15 6.06 4.69
C SER A 600 -26.08 5.69 5.72
N ILE A 601 -25.82 4.39 5.89
CA ILE A 601 -24.73 3.85 6.71
C ILE A 601 -23.40 3.83 5.94
N LEU A 602 -23.41 3.32 4.70
CA LEU A 602 -22.19 3.09 3.92
C LEU A 602 -21.45 4.38 3.54
N VAL A 603 -22.18 5.43 3.13
CA VAL A 603 -21.56 6.68 2.67
C VAL A 603 -20.70 7.33 3.76
N PRO A 604 -21.20 7.56 4.99
CA PRO A 604 -20.37 8.04 6.09
C PRO A 604 -19.19 7.12 6.40
N ILE A 605 -19.38 5.80 6.40
CA ILE A 605 -18.27 4.85 6.63
C ILE A 605 -17.14 5.08 5.62
N LEU A 606 -17.46 5.17 4.33
CA LEU A 606 -16.46 5.28 3.28
C LEU A 606 -15.75 6.63 3.27
N LEU A 607 -16.42 7.71 3.70
CA LEU A 607 -15.87 9.06 3.73
C LEU A 607 -15.11 9.37 5.03
N GLU A 608 -15.57 8.87 6.17
CA GLU A 608 -15.18 9.40 7.47
C GLU A 608 -14.51 8.37 8.39
N MET A 609 -14.65 7.06 8.15
CA MET A 609 -14.17 6.02 9.07
C MET A 609 -12.78 5.46 8.77
N GLY A 610 -11.93 6.23 8.09
CA GLY A 610 -10.47 5.98 8.02
C GLY A 610 -9.94 5.40 6.71
N GLY A 611 -10.81 4.89 5.83
CA GLY A 611 -10.35 4.23 4.59
C GLY A 611 -9.69 5.18 3.59
N ILE A 612 -10.15 6.43 3.53
CA ILE A 612 -9.54 7.51 2.75
C ILE A 612 -8.18 7.91 3.33
N ASP A 613 -8.07 8.03 4.66
CA ASP A 613 -6.84 8.36 5.37
C ASP A 613 -5.72 7.35 5.05
N ILE A 614 -6.05 6.04 4.98
CA ILE A 614 -5.06 5.04 4.53
C ILE A 614 -4.61 5.28 3.09
N THR A 615 -5.52 5.69 2.19
CA THR A 615 -5.13 5.96 0.81
C THR A 615 -4.19 7.17 0.73
N GLU A 616 -4.47 8.19 1.52
CA GLU A 616 -3.62 9.36 1.67
C GLU A 616 -2.25 9.02 2.26
N ILE A 617 -2.18 8.28 3.37
CA ILE A 617 -0.94 7.80 4.00
C ILE A 617 -0.03 7.07 2.99
N ASN A 618 -0.63 6.34 2.05
CA ASN A 618 0.11 5.53 1.07
C ASN A 618 0.40 6.23 -0.26
N THR A 619 -0.20 7.39 -0.55
CA THR A 619 -0.10 8.01 -1.88
C THR A 619 0.01 9.54 -1.87
N SER A 620 -0.21 10.17 -0.72
CA SER A 620 -0.43 11.61 -0.53
C SER A 620 -1.57 12.17 -1.39
N ALA A 621 -2.59 11.35 -1.65
CA ALA A 621 -3.79 11.74 -2.38
C ALA A 621 -5.02 11.19 -1.67
N THR A 622 -6.02 12.05 -1.47
CA THR A 622 -7.28 11.76 -0.81
C THR A 622 -8.26 11.08 -1.77
N GLY A 623 -9.01 10.08 -1.30
CA GLY A 623 -10.07 9.39 -2.02
C GLY A 623 -9.69 7.97 -2.50
N TYR A 624 -10.64 7.27 -3.11
CA TYR A 624 -10.45 5.92 -3.65
C TYR A 624 -10.26 5.92 -5.17
N LYS A 625 -9.30 5.13 -5.66
CA LYS A 625 -9.09 4.88 -7.10
C LYS A 625 -9.90 3.69 -7.60
N VAL A 626 -11.23 3.81 -7.56
CA VAL A 626 -12.18 2.80 -8.07
C VAL A 626 -12.97 3.30 -9.29
N GLY A 627 -13.51 2.36 -10.08
CA GLY A 627 -14.39 2.65 -11.21
C GLY A 627 -15.87 2.60 -10.82
N LYS A 628 -16.76 2.77 -11.82
CA LYS A 628 -18.23 2.80 -11.63
C LYS A 628 -18.79 1.53 -10.99
N GLU A 629 -18.10 0.42 -11.14
CA GLU A 629 -18.43 -0.83 -10.46
C GLU A 629 -18.49 -0.65 -8.93
N ALA A 630 -17.77 0.30 -8.34
CA ALA A 630 -17.85 0.60 -6.90
C ALA A 630 -18.99 1.57 -6.52
N GLN A 631 -19.87 1.95 -7.44
CA GLN A 631 -21.06 2.75 -7.18
C GLN A 631 -22.20 1.85 -6.71
N LEU A 632 -22.05 1.33 -5.49
CA LEU A 632 -22.90 0.28 -4.93
C LEU A 632 -24.30 0.79 -4.60
N ALA A 633 -25.30 -0.09 -4.65
CA ALA A 633 -26.66 0.18 -4.16
C ALA A 633 -27.29 1.48 -4.72
N GLN A 634 -26.99 1.86 -5.97
CA GLN A 634 -27.41 3.13 -6.59
C GLN A 634 -26.95 4.39 -5.83
N LEU A 635 -25.72 4.38 -5.29
CA LEU A 635 -25.12 5.55 -4.64
C LEU A 635 -25.24 6.82 -5.51
N PRO A 636 -25.67 7.97 -4.96
CA PRO A 636 -25.72 9.22 -5.70
C PRO A 636 -24.36 9.61 -6.31
N ASP A 637 -24.40 10.13 -7.54
CA ASP A 637 -23.22 10.45 -8.35
C ASP A 637 -22.28 11.45 -7.65
N ASP A 638 -22.84 12.43 -6.93
CA ASP A 638 -22.11 13.44 -6.18
C ASP A 638 -21.36 12.85 -4.99
N LYS A 639 -21.99 11.92 -4.24
CA LYS A 639 -21.37 11.18 -3.13
C LYS A 639 -20.30 10.23 -3.62
N PHE A 640 -20.54 9.55 -4.74
CA PHE A 640 -19.55 8.68 -5.36
C PHE A 640 -18.31 9.47 -5.76
N LEU A 641 -18.48 10.65 -6.35
CA LEU A 641 -17.35 11.53 -6.69
C LEU A 641 -16.58 12.04 -5.48
N GLU A 642 -17.27 12.32 -4.39
CA GLU A 642 -16.63 12.68 -3.13
C GLU A 642 -15.74 11.55 -2.64
N MET A 643 -16.23 10.31 -2.66
CA MET A 643 -15.41 9.16 -2.30
C MET A 643 -14.18 8.97 -3.19
N LEU A 644 -14.27 9.29 -4.49
CA LEU A 644 -13.13 9.20 -5.40
C LEU A 644 -12.05 10.26 -5.14
N GLY A 645 -12.45 11.44 -4.62
CA GLY A 645 -11.57 12.56 -4.33
C GLY A 645 -10.56 12.87 -5.45
N LEU A 646 -9.30 13.00 -5.07
CA LEU A 646 -8.15 13.23 -5.96
C LEU A 646 -7.32 11.98 -6.23
N ALA A 647 -7.75 10.78 -5.83
CA ALA A 647 -6.95 9.56 -5.97
C ALA A 647 -6.57 9.21 -7.43
N LYS A 648 -7.37 9.66 -8.40
CA LYS A 648 -7.05 9.54 -9.84
C LYS A 648 -5.85 10.37 -10.30
N THR A 649 -5.39 11.31 -9.48
CA THR A 649 -4.17 12.11 -9.72
C THR A 649 -2.88 11.34 -9.41
N THR A 650 -2.98 10.14 -8.83
CA THR A 650 -1.83 9.26 -8.57
C THR A 650 -1.35 8.58 -9.85
N SER A 651 -0.04 8.60 -10.08
CA SER A 651 0.61 7.94 -11.20
C SER A 651 0.86 6.46 -10.91
N SER A 652 -0.22 5.66 -10.88
CA SER A 652 -0.13 4.19 -10.83
C SER A 652 0.81 3.63 -11.90
#